data_AF-A0A2T5RJM0-F1
#
_entry.id   AF-A0A2T5RJM0-F1
#
_cell.length_a   1.000
_cell.length_b   1.000
_cell.length_c   1.000
_cell.angle_alpha   90.00
_cell.angle_beta   90.00
_cell.angle_gamma   90.00
#
_symmetry.space_group_name_H-M   'P 1'
#
loop_
_entity.id
_entity.type
_entity.pdbx_description
1 polymer ?
#
loop_
_entity_poly.entity_id
_entity_poly.type
_entity_poly.pdbx_seq_one_letter_code
_entity_poly.pdbx_strand_id
1 'polypeptide(L)'
;MALDLLAIISAAGTGAVTGYLTNNLALKMIFKEYGPLGGVVIKTKDEFIDSISELVERDLINHHTLEEEFSRPEFKQNFAQSLSDFLNVYLDRRTKKNVLGDIPAWKENYGLLSSLLGGSAVDLLQKSTENLESEKLEKIISQSELEKIIQQLYLKSIDEAENQNSLEKITAGLYQEIKAKSLDQLLSSEVQLELKDFIKKVISYFDENYQNLDQGDKLEFKEQLKELFNLESLTGALLKEIKEVKLADLFKSEEELEELKQNKFLQQALREILINFKIEINNSDLKIADLLSKDLEKNILQDLASLFSSSESKIIELLEDESEELNSLILESVEAEIEASTGFKAMSRQGIYSKYKEKIDEYGLPVTHLKNSLSEKLSSESWKLAESALAEIKDFKLKRFIAGIDFKDQASNLENIIWDFYQENKNRKVIELFSEDIFQEQLLEEKIIEFIFSLIKKLSSSEESAEVIFDYLTGFKVEDLITEDIVIKKSRESSKELYQQLKQSNFITAELSQHLNNEFFSQLNSELTANQESFKYEAENYFKELENDFADKELKELYQLLKGEETVINLTDSITAFFYNNLPELIEGRVAQAAAANLHQLSDQEVQQAIEDFMGKELKPITYLGAVLGAAAGLIFSLSGAEAAVFNSAPLWLNYLSSAVLYGGVGWLTNVLAIWMIFHPYQEKKIAGVGIPFTPGVVAKNRGRFADSMGKFVEKELLKADSAAEIIEKNRSQIKETILEYFDQNNYQQFFELIKENNELLAAEALAKIDELVLKLKAEDLEKAAAPFNQKLNKYLDKKISGVNFVEVIRNYLNHKSDFSGMQEQLISKLDLTKLTAAAAGSYKFNLNSAHLKNLLKNKELYPFFGLIVPELLNTKIDYDLKAKIIEVLKAESDNYLDQSLEFLIQKEERAAQLINFKKDEIIEAEKEKKGGLLKNTLISGAIYMADLDEFVDSVTKRVFRRLKEEYFVEKKSKLENLYLDLIENVGNSELFNREKIDLGQLLRGLFASSQGSNLITEVLYLSENEINKLLDQSLKSKNEDLFSLELEIKAANIEYFIKEHLNLEQKLQLLLKLKNFLAENLIKAEMEQLLSQVELKGVNQELKRLFKELELISSDLLDEQQFKKILNNISELIKEPELNKMILDEAAADITAGAEFLEENLERESLKYLLELFIESGVDSFKANSEALLKSLELKKLTAEEVRKMDPAEIEEVFDSFAGRYFAHLKQYGWFGGIFGLLQLLIRTII
;
A
#
# COMPACT_ATOMS: atom_id res chain seq x y z
N MET A 1 -86.96 -94.38 80.03
CA MET A 1 -85.89 -94.84 79.11
C MET A 1 -86.23 -94.64 77.64
N ALA A 2 -87.24 -95.29 77.04
CA ALA A 2 -87.58 -95.05 75.61
C ALA A 2 -88.21 -93.65 75.35
N LEU A 3 -89.01 -93.14 76.30
CA LEU A 3 -89.58 -91.79 76.25
C LEU A 3 -88.54 -90.67 76.44
N ASP A 4 -87.47 -90.92 77.23
CA ASP A 4 -86.41 -89.94 77.46
C ASP A 4 -85.52 -89.74 76.22
N LEU A 5 -85.31 -90.79 75.42
CA LEU A 5 -84.50 -90.72 74.21
C LEU A 5 -85.16 -89.85 73.12
N LEU A 6 -86.49 -89.91 72.97
CA LEU A 6 -87.24 -89.06 72.04
C LEU A 6 -87.20 -87.58 72.43
N ALA A 7 -87.28 -87.28 73.74
CA ALA A 7 -87.16 -85.91 74.23
C ALA A 7 -85.77 -85.31 73.95
N ILE A 8 -84.71 -86.10 74.15
CA ILE A 8 -83.32 -85.70 73.87
C ILE A 8 -83.11 -85.43 72.36
N ILE A 9 -83.62 -86.32 71.49
CA ILE A 9 -83.52 -86.14 70.03
C ILE A 9 -84.33 -84.91 69.56
N SER A 10 -85.52 -84.69 70.13
CA SER A 10 -86.35 -83.52 69.81
C SER A 10 -85.69 -82.21 70.25
N ALA A 11 -85.03 -82.17 71.42
CA ALA A 11 -84.30 -81.01 71.90
C ALA A 11 -83.09 -80.68 71.00
N ALA A 12 -82.33 -81.71 70.58
CA ALA A 12 -81.24 -81.57 69.62
C ALA A 12 -81.73 -81.05 68.27
N GLY A 13 -82.81 -81.63 67.72
CA GLY A 13 -83.38 -81.21 66.44
C GLY A 13 -83.91 -79.78 66.45
N THR A 14 -84.59 -79.37 67.53
CA THR A 14 -85.13 -78.01 67.67
C THR A 14 -84.04 -76.98 67.87
N GLY A 15 -83.00 -77.32 68.65
CA GLY A 15 -81.79 -76.51 68.77
C GLY A 15 -81.07 -76.32 67.44
N ALA A 16 -80.99 -77.39 66.62
CA ALA A 16 -80.38 -77.32 65.29
C ALA A 16 -81.11 -76.38 64.33
N VAL A 17 -82.44 -76.49 64.27
CA VAL A 17 -83.29 -75.64 63.42
C VAL A 17 -83.20 -74.18 63.88
N THR A 18 -83.26 -73.93 65.19
CA THR A 18 -83.17 -72.58 65.75
C THR A 18 -81.82 -71.94 65.48
N GLY A 19 -80.72 -72.67 65.65
CA GLY A 19 -79.37 -72.20 65.34
C GLY A 19 -79.15 -71.91 63.86
N TYR A 20 -79.70 -72.76 62.97
CA TYR A 20 -79.66 -72.53 61.52
C TYR A 20 -80.44 -71.26 61.12
N LEU A 21 -81.68 -71.12 61.57
CA LEU A 21 -82.54 -70.00 61.19
C LEU A 21 -82.03 -68.66 61.72
N THR A 22 -81.56 -68.63 62.98
CA THR A 22 -81.04 -67.42 63.61
C THR A 22 -79.80 -66.90 62.87
N ASN A 23 -78.85 -67.79 62.54
CA ASN A 23 -77.62 -67.39 61.83
C ASN A 23 -77.86 -67.05 60.36
N ASN A 24 -78.78 -67.73 59.67
CA ASN A 24 -79.13 -67.39 58.29
C ASN A 24 -79.80 -66.01 58.20
N LEU A 25 -80.71 -65.70 59.13
CA LEU A 25 -81.36 -64.40 59.20
C LEU A 25 -80.37 -63.29 59.54
N ALA A 26 -79.50 -63.52 60.54
CA ALA A 26 -78.42 -62.60 60.91
C ALA A 26 -77.50 -62.30 59.71
N LEU A 27 -77.10 -63.32 58.95
CA LEU A 27 -76.28 -63.16 57.75
C LEU A 27 -76.98 -62.33 56.67
N LYS A 28 -78.27 -62.57 56.42
CA LYS A 28 -79.03 -61.79 55.43
C LYS A 28 -79.24 -60.33 55.85
N MET A 29 -79.39 -60.05 57.14
CA MET A 29 -79.57 -58.69 57.67
C MET A 29 -78.31 -57.82 57.54
N ILE A 30 -77.13 -58.41 57.35
CA ILE A 30 -75.90 -57.65 57.04
C ILE A 30 -76.03 -56.98 55.66
N PHE A 31 -76.53 -57.72 54.67
CA PHE A 31 -76.59 -57.26 53.28
C PHE A 31 -77.93 -56.60 52.92
N LYS A 32 -79.05 -57.03 53.51
CA LYS A 32 -80.40 -56.58 53.14
C LYS A 32 -81.16 -55.99 54.33
N GLU A 33 -81.94 -54.95 54.06
CA GLU A 33 -82.84 -54.36 55.05
C GLU A 33 -84.14 -55.17 55.18
N TYR A 34 -84.58 -55.38 56.42
CA TYR A 34 -85.86 -56.00 56.76
C TYR A 34 -86.61 -55.10 57.75
N GLY A 35 -87.30 -54.09 57.21
CA GLY A 35 -87.96 -53.06 58.02
C GLY A 35 -86.95 -52.08 58.65
N PRO A 36 -87.10 -51.64 59.91
CA PRO A 36 -86.16 -50.71 60.56
C PRO A 36 -84.81 -51.35 60.96
N LEU A 37 -84.60 -52.63 60.67
CA LEU A 37 -83.43 -53.41 61.07
C LEU A 37 -82.73 -54.00 59.83
N GLY A 38 -81.39 -54.07 59.87
CA GLY A 38 -80.55 -54.62 58.79
C GLY A 38 -79.94 -53.56 57.85
N GLY A 39 -79.34 -54.02 56.75
CA GLY A 39 -78.67 -53.18 55.74
C GLY A 39 -77.38 -52.51 56.22
N VAL A 40 -76.59 -53.23 57.04
CA VAL A 40 -75.38 -52.68 57.66
C VAL A 40 -74.37 -52.23 56.59
N VAL A 41 -74.21 -53.01 55.50
CA VAL A 41 -73.25 -52.74 54.43
C VAL A 41 -73.51 -51.41 53.71
N ILE A 42 -74.78 -51.06 53.42
CA ILE A 42 -75.13 -49.80 52.75
C ILE A 42 -74.84 -48.61 53.68
N LYS A 43 -75.13 -48.76 54.98
CA LYS A 43 -74.93 -47.71 56.00
C LYS A 43 -73.46 -47.42 56.31
N THR A 44 -72.55 -48.31 55.92
CA THR A 44 -71.09 -48.20 56.15
C THR A 44 -70.29 -48.27 54.84
N LYS A 45 -70.88 -47.82 53.72
CA LYS A 45 -70.28 -47.90 52.37
C LYS A 45 -68.91 -47.20 52.29
N ASP A 46 -68.82 -45.93 52.64
CA ASP A 46 -67.58 -45.15 52.50
C ASP A 46 -66.46 -45.71 53.38
N GLU A 47 -66.78 -46.06 54.64
CA GLU A 47 -65.83 -46.72 55.55
C GLU A 47 -65.31 -48.06 55.00
N PHE A 48 -66.15 -48.81 54.29
CA PHE A 48 -65.74 -50.05 53.63
C PHE A 48 -64.82 -49.77 52.44
N ILE A 49 -65.13 -48.76 51.62
CA ILE A 49 -64.31 -48.35 50.46
C ILE A 49 -62.91 -47.93 50.93
N ASP A 50 -62.83 -47.10 51.97
CA ASP A 50 -61.55 -46.66 52.54
C ASP A 50 -60.77 -47.85 53.09
N SER A 51 -61.40 -48.67 53.95
CA SER A 51 -60.74 -49.81 54.59
C SER A 51 -60.26 -50.87 53.60
N ILE A 52 -61.03 -51.14 52.53
CA ILE A 52 -60.65 -52.14 51.52
C ILE A 52 -59.59 -51.60 50.57
N SER A 53 -59.61 -50.29 50.25
CA SER A 53 -58.62 -49.67 49.36
C SER A 53 -57.26 -49.53 50.04
N GLU A 54 -57.24 -49.13 51.32
CA GLU A 54 -56.02 -49.12 52.14
C GLU A 54 -55.45 -50.52 52.34
N LEU A 55 -56.31 -51.51 52.61
CA LEU A 55 -55.89 -52.91 52.74
C LEU A 55 -55.27 -53.44 51.44
N VAL A 56 -55.89 -53.13 50.30
CA VAL A 56 -55.40 -53.59 48.99
C VAL A 56 -54.02 -53.02 48.73
N GLU A 57 -53.78 -51.74 49.01
CA GLU A 57 -52.44 -51.19 48.87
C GLU A 57 -51.47 -51.78 49.91
N ARG A 58 -51.82 -51.75 51.20
CA ARG A 58 -50.91 -52.15 52.28
C ARG A 58 -50.50 -53.62 52.19
N ASP A 59 -51.46 -54.53 52.01
CA ASP A 59 -51.27 -55.96 52.26
C ASP A 59 -51.32 -56.83 50.98
N LEU A 60 -51.75 -56.31 49.83
CA LEU A 60 -52.00 -57.11 48.62
C LEU A 60 -51.28 -56.63 47.36
N ILE A 61 -51.31 -55.32 47.09
CA ILE A 61 -50.78 -54.67 45.90
C ILE A 61 -50.05 -53.39 46.34
N ASN A 62 -48.81 -53.53 46.79
CA ASN A 62 -47.86 -52.46 47.09
C ASN A 62 -46.65 -52.51 46.15
N HIS A 63 -45.76 -51.52 46.30
CA HIS A 63 -44.52 -51.42 45.53
C HIS A 63 -43.67 -52.71 45.58
N HIS A 64 -43.55 -53.38 46.73
CA HIS A 64 -42.80 -54.64 46.84
C HIS A 64 -43.45 -55.78 46.04
N THR A 65 -44.77 -55.94 46.11
CA THR A 65 -45.48 -56.99 45.36
C THR A 65 -45.52 -56.72 43.86
N LEU A 66 -45.51 -55.45 43.45
CA LEU A 66 -45.54 -55.06 42.05
C LEU A 66 -44.16 -55.09 41.38
N GLU A 67 -43.07 -55.00 42.15
CA GLU A 67 -41.69 -55.01 41.64
C GLU A 67 -41.37 -56.25 40.78
N GLU A 68 -41.79 -57.44 41.25
CA GLU A 68 -41.66 -58.68 40.49
C GLU A 68 -42.53 -58.69 39.23
N GLU A 69 -43.73 -58.09 39.28
CA GLU A 69 -44.66 -58.03 38.16
C GLU A 69 -44.19 -57.05 37.06
N PHE A 70 -43.63 -55.91 37.45
CA PHE A 70 -43.01 -54.97 36.52
C PHE A 70 -41.77 -55.54 35.84
N SER A 71 -41.12 -56.51 36.48
CA SER A 71 -39.97 -57.21 35.93
C SER A 71 -40.35 -58.27 34.89
N ARG A 72 -41.63 -58.62 34.74
CA ARG A 72 -42.10 -59.67 33.83
C ARG A 72 -41.93 -59.26 32.35
N PRO A 73 -41.59 -60.22 31.46
CA PRO A 73 -41.41 -59.93 30.04
C PRO A 73 -42.62 -59.27 29.37
N GLU A 74 -43.84 -59.70 29.73
CA GLU A 74 -45.08 -59.18 29.15
C GLU A 74 -45.34 -57.72 29.55
N PHE A 75 -45.11 -57.36 30.81
CA PHE A 75 -45.20 -55.97 31.26
C PHE A 75 -44.11 -55.10 30.62
N LYS A 76 -42.86 -55.57 30.60
CA LYS A 76 -41.74 -54.87 29.95
C LYS A 76 -42.01 -54.59 28.48
N GLN A 77 -42.56 -55.56 27.76
CA GLN A 77 -42.92 -55.39 26.34
C GLN A 77 -44.01 -54.34 26.15
N ASN A 78 -45.10 -54.40 26.93
CA ASN A 78 -46.19 -53.43 26.84
C ASN A 78 -45.75 -52.01 27.29
N PHE A 79 -44.86 -51.92 28.27
CA PHE A 79 -44.29 -50.67 28.75
C PHE A 79 -43.33 -50.05 27.72
N ALA A 80 -42.43 -50.84 27.15
CA ALA A 80 -41.57 -50.40 26.06
C ALA A 80 -42.39 -49.95 24.83
N GLN A 81 -43.48 -50.64 24.50
CA GLN A 81 -44.41 -50.21 23.44
C GLN A 81 -45.05 -48.86 23.78
N SER A 82 -45.46 -48.64 25.03
CA SER A 82 -46.00 -47.35 25.47
C SER A 82 -44.97 -46.21 25.37
N LEU A 83 -43.70 -46.48 25.69
CA LEU A 83 -42.62 -45.50 25.52
C LEU A 83 -42.29 -45.24 24.05
N SER A 84 -42.35 -46.28 23.20
CA SER A 84 -42.19 -46.15 21.76
C SER A 84 -43.32 -45.30 21.14
N ASP A 85 -44.58 -45.56 21.49
CA ASP A 85 -45.73 -44.78 21.04
C ASP A 85 -45.64 -43.33 21.52
N PHE A 86 -45.15 -43.13 22.75
CA PHE A 86 -44.90 -41.81 23.31
C PHE A 86 -43.93 -41.01 22.43
N LEU A 87 -42.74 -41.54 22.15
CA LEU A 87 -41.71 -40.86 21.35
C LEU A 87 -42.11 -40.70 19.88
N ASN A 88 -42.71 -41.74 19.28
CA ASN A 88 -42.89 -41.82 17.82
C ASN A 88 -44.26 -41.32 17.34
N VAL A 89 -45.30 -41.34 18.19
CA VAL A 89 -46.67 -40.99 17.80
C VAL A 89 -47.16 -39.75 18.53
N TYR A 90 -47.12 -39.74 19.86
CA TYR A 90 -47.77 -38.70 20.66
C TYR A 90 -46.93 -37.43 20.78
N LEU A 91 -45.62 -37.55 21.02
CA LEU A 91 -44.71 -36.41 21.04
C LEU A 91 -44.65 -35.72 19.67
N ASP A 92 -44.62 -36.51 18.60
CA ASP A 92 -44.64 -36.00 17.22
C ASP A 92 -45.95 -35.26 16.90
N ARG A 93 -47.08 -35.83 17.30
CA ARG A 93 -48.38 -35.17 17.11
C ARG A 93 -48.47 -33.83 17.84
N ARG A 94 -47.93 -33.73 19.06
CA ARG A 94 -48.04 -32.52 19.89
C ARG A 94 -47.08 -31.41 19.48
N THR A 95 -45.92 -31.75 18.91
CA THR A 95 -44.86 -30.78 18.55
C THR A 95 -44.89 -30.35 17.08
N LYS A 96 -45.62 -31.05 16.21
CA LYS A 96 -45.70 -30.81 14.74
C LYS A 96 -46.12 -29.39 14.31
N LYS A 97 -46.71 -28.58 15.19
CA LYS A 97 -47.16 -27.21 14.86
C LYS A 97 -46.47 -26.13 15.67
N ASN A 98 -45.57 -26.50 16.57
CA ASN A 98 -44.80 -25.56 17.37
C ASN A 98 -43.51 -25.27 16.64
N VAL A 99 -43.17 -24.00 16.48
CA VAL A 99 -41.85 -23.59 16.00
C VAL A 99 -40.93 -23.31 17.19
N LEU A 100 -39.63 -23.36 16.97
CA LEU A 100 -38.64 -23.16 18.03
C LEU A 100 -38.69 -21.73 18.61
N GLY A 101 -38.94 -20.73 17.76
CA GLY A 101 -39.05 -19.33 18.17
C GLY A 101 -40.23 -19.02 19.10
N ASP A 102 -41.23 -19.91 19.17
CA ASP A 102 -42.38 -19.77 20.08
C ASP A 102 -42.09 -20.27 21.51
N ILE A 103 -40.92 -20.87 21.74
CA ILE A 103 -40.53 -21.36 23.06
C ILE A 103 -40.28 -20.16 24.00
N PRO A 104 -40.85 -20.14 25.22
CA PRO A 104 -40.57 -19.07 26.19
C PRO A 104 -39.08 -18.91 26.45
N ALA A 105 -38.57 -17.68 26.55
CA ALA A 105 -37.15 -17.35 26.69
C ALA A 105 -36.22 -17.90 25.58
N TRP A 106 -36.75 -18.14 24.36
CA TRP A 106 -35.98 -18.66 23.23
C TRP A 106 -34.73 -17.83 22.91
N LYS A 107 -34.84 -16.50 22.83
CA LYS A 107 -33.72 -15.64 22.42
C LYS A 107 -32.59 -15.63 23.44
N GLU A 108 -32.93 -15.54 24.71
CA GLU A 108 -31.98 -15.60 25.82
C GLU A 108 -31.25 -16.94 25.85
N ASN A 109 -31.99 -18.05 25.78
CA ASN A 109 -31.42 -19.40 25.80
C ASN A 109 -30.65 -19.76 24.53
N TYR A 110 -31.10 -19.31 23.35
CA TYR A 110 -30.35 -19.46 22.10
C TYR A 110 -29.06 -18.65 22.11
N GLY A 111 -29.05 -17.48 22.78
CA GLY A 111 -27.83 -16.71 23.00
C GLY A 111 -26.77 -17.46 23.81
N LEU A 112 -27.19 -18.17 24.87
CA LEU A 112 -26.33 -19.05 25.66
C LEU A 112 -25.80 -20.23 24.83
N LEU A 113 -26.67 -20.88 24.05
CA LEU A 113 -26.29 -21.96 23.14
C LEU A 113 -25.31 -21.50 22.06
N SER A 114 -25.50 -20.30 21.50
CA SER A 114 -24.61 -19.74 20.48
C SER A 114 -23.20 -19.49 21.01
N SER A 115 -23.08 -19.06 22.28
CA SER A 115 -21.78 -18.87 22.94
C SER A 115 -21.07 -20.21 23.19
N LEU A 116 -21.80 -21.23 23.68
CA LEU A 116 -21.27 -22.58 23.83
C LEU A 116 -20.81 -23.17 22.50
N LEU A 117 -21.67 -23.17 21.47
CA LEU A 117 -21.35 -23.69 20.14
C LEU A 117 -20.17 -22.95 19.50
N GLY A 118 -20.08 -21.63 19.68
CA GLY A 118 -18.97 -20.83 19.19
C GLY A 118 -17.63 -21.19 19.84
N GLY A 119 -17.64 -21.39 21.16
CA GLY A 119 -16.47 -21.86 21.91
C GLY A 119 -16.01 -23.25 21.46
N SER A 120 -16.92 -24.22 21.51
CA SER A 120 -16.70 -25.61 21.14
C SER A 120 -16.23 -25.79 19.70
N ALA A 121 -16.82 -25.07 18.74
CA ALA A 121 -16.41 -25.18 17.34
C ALA A 121 -14.95 -24.77 17.11
N VAL A 122 -14.47 -23.72 17.80
CA VAL A 122 -13.08 -23.25 17.68
C VAL A 122 -12.11 -24.19 18.39
N ASP A 123 -12.47 -24.70 19.57
CA ASP A 123 -11.63 -25.62 20.32
C ASP A 123 -11.50 -26.98 19.61
N LEU A 124 -12.62 -27.51 19.07
CA LEU A 124 -12.62 -28.69 18.21
C LEU A 124 -11.78 -28.49 16.95
N LEU A 125 -11.91 -27.33 16.28
CA LEU A 125 -11.13 -27.03 15.08
C LEU A 125 -9.64 -26.95 15.40
N GLN A 126 -9.26 -26.29 16.50
CA GLN A 126 -7.87 -26.18 16.94
C GLN A 126 -7.26 -27.55 17.25
N LYS A 127 -7.92 -28.37 18.06
CA LYS A 127 -7.47 -29.74 18.38
C LYS A 127 -7.41 -30.64 17.14
N SER A 128 -8.35 -30.47 16.21
CA SER A 128 -8.32 -31.17 14.92
C SER A 128 -7.11 -30.76 14.08
N THR A 129 -6.81 -29.46 14.01
CA THR A 129 -5.64 -28.97 13.27
C THR A 129 -4.31 -29.30 13.93
N GLU A 130 -4.27 -29.37 15.26
CA GLU A 130 -3.12 -29.84 16.04
C GLU A 130 -2.81 -31.31 15.72
N ASN A 131 -3.84 -32.17 15.67
CA ASN A 131 -3.70 -33.58 15.30
C ASN A 131 -3.21 -33.77 13.85
N LEU A 132 -3.56 -32.83 12.97
CA LEU A 132 -3.23 -32.84 11.55
C LEU A 132 -1.93 -32.08 11.19
N GLU A 133 -1.16 -31.55 12.15
CA GLU A 133 0.03 -30.73 11.86
C GLU A 133 1.07 -31.44 10.98
N SER A 134 1.24 -32.76 11.15
CA SER A 134 2.17 -33.56 10.36
C SER A 134 1.59 -34.07 9.04
N GLU A 135 0.30 -33.83 8.81
CA GLU A 135 -0.41 -34.29 7.62
C GLU A 135 -0.33 -33.27 6.48
N LYS A 136 -0.55 -33.75 5.27
CA LYS A 136 -0.52 -32.93 4.07
C LYS A 136 -1.91 -32.56 3.60
N LEU A 137 -2.04 -31.37 3.01
CA LEU A 137 -3.31 -30.90 2.43
C LEU A 137 -3.82 -31.82 1.30
N GLU A 138 -2.95 -32.66 0.72
CA GLU A 138 -3.29 -33.65 -0.30
C GLU A 138 -4.33 -34.67 0.14
N LYS A 139 -4.51 -34.87 1.45
CA LYS A 139 -5.63 -35.64 2.01
C LYS A 139 -6.99 -34.99 1.71
N ILE A 140 -7.05 -33.66 1.59
CA ILE A 140 -8.27 -32.90 1.30
C ILE A 140 -8.36 -32.55 -0.19
N ILE A 141 -7.27 -32.10 -0.82
CA ILE A 141 -7.26 -31.70 -2.22
C ILE A 141 -5.95 -32.13 -2.88
N SER A 142 -6.02 -32.89 -3.98
CA SER A 142 -4.81 -33.42 -4.60
C SER A 142 -3.86 -32.31 -5.06
N GLN A 143 -2.55 -32.55 -5.05
CA GLN A 143 -1.55 -31.56 -5.44
C GLN A 143 -1.85 -30.90 -6.81
N SER A 144 -2.32 -31.68 -7.78
CA SER A 144 -2.64 -31.18 -9.12
C SER A 144 -3.92 -30.32 -9.17
N GLU A 145 -4.88 -30.56 -8.29
CA GLU A 145 -6.07 -29.71 -8.13
C GLU A 145 -5.71 -28.42 -7.38
N LEU A 146 -4.89 -28.51 -6.34
CA LEU A 146 -4.39 -27.35 -5.60
C LEU A 146 -3.58 -26.41 -6.50
N GLU A 147 -2.68 -26.97 -7.34
CA GLU A 147 -1.91 -26.20 -8.31
C GLU A 147 -2.83 -25.48 -9.32
N LYS A 148 -3.90 -26.12 -9.79
CA LYS A 148 -4.88 -25.50 -10.71
C LYS A 148 -5.60 -24.31 -10.07
N ILE A 149 -6.03 -24.43 -8.81
CA ILE A 149 -6.71 -23.34 -8.10
C ILE A 149 -5.75 -22.17 -7.91
N ILE A 150 -4.52 -22.44 -7.47
CA ILE A 150 -3.50 -21.42 -7.31
C ILE A 150 -3.15 -20.78 -8.66
N GLN A 151 -3.14 -21.55 -9.74
CA GLN A 151 -2.95 -21.02 -11.09
C GLN A 151 -4.08 -20.09 -11.53
N GLN A 152 -5.34 -20.43 -11.25
CA GLN A 152 -6.47 -19.54 -11.55
C GLN A 152 -6.40 -18.22 -10.75
N LEU A 153 -6.08 -18.30 -9.45
CA LEU A 153 -5.86 -17.13 -8.60
C LEU A 153 -4.71 -16.26 -9.11
N TYR A 154 -3.60 -16.89 -9.49
CA TYR A 154 -2.44 -16.21 -10.06
C TYR A 154 -2.80 -15.51 -11.38
N LEU A 155 -3.47 -16.19 -12.31
CA LEU A 155 -3.89 -15.58 -13.58
C LEU A 155 -4.84 -14.40 -13.36
N LYS A 156 -5.83 -14.52 -12.47
CA LYS A 156 -6.73 -13.42 -12.08
C LYS A 156 -5.97 -12.22 -11.52
N SER A 157 -4.93 -12.48 -10.71
CA SER A 157 -4.06 -11.44 -10.15
C SER A 157 -3.24 -10.72 -11.24
N ILE A 158 -2.76 -11.46 -12.24
CA ILE A 158 -2.03 -10.87 -13.37
C ILE A 158 -2.96 -10.07 -14.28
N ASP A 159 -4.18 -10.57 -14.55
CA ASP A 159 -5.19 -9.84 -15.33
C ASP A 159 -5.59 -8.53 -14.64
N GLU A 160 -5.77 -8.54 -13.32
CA GLU A 160 -6.06 -7.33 -12.56
C GLU A 160 -4.88 -6.34 -12.59
N ALA A 161 -3.65 -6.83 -12.40
CA ALA A 161 -2.46 -5.99 -12.52
C ALA A 161 -2.29 -5.38 -13.92
N GLU A 162 -2.68 -6.09 -14.98
CA GLU A 162 -2.69 -5.61 -16.36
C GLU A 162 -3.76 -4.53 -16.56
N ASN A 163 -5.00 -4.77 -16.13
CA ASN A 163 -6.11 -3.81 -16.22
C ASN A 163 -5.79 -2.49 -15.51
N GLN A 164 -5.05 -2.55 -14.42
CA GLN A 164 -4.69 -1.38 -13.62
C GLN A 164 -3.40 -0.68 -14.06
N ASN A 165 -2.75 -1.16 -15.13
CA ASN A 165 -1.45 -0.68 -15.61
C ASN A 165 -0.38 -0.66 -14.49
N SER A 166 -0.36 -1.69 -13.64
CA SER A 166 0.51 -1.72 -12.46
C SER A 166 2.00 -1.69 -12.81
N LEU A 167 2.41 -2.31 -13.92
CA LEU A 167 3.80 -2.23 -14.38
C LEU A 167 4.20 -0.79 -14.76
N GLU A 168 3.31 0.00 -15.36
CA GLU A 168 3.59 1.41 -15.66
C GLU A 168 3.79 2.22 -14.37
N LYS A 169 2.90 2.02 -13.39
CA LYS A 169 2.97 2.68 -12.06
C LYS A 169 4.23 2.30 -11.29
N ILE A 170 4.61 1.03 -11.31
CA ILE A 170 5.87 0.53 -10.76
C ILE A 170 7.04 1.22 -11.44
N THR A 171 7.05 1.27 -12.78
CA THR A 171 8.15 1.87 -13.54
C THR A 171 8.28 3.37 -13.27
N ALA A 172 7.15 4.09 -13.18
CA ALA A 172 7.14 5.50 -12.81
C ALA A 172 7.67 5.71 -11.38
N GLY A 173 7.24 4.89 -10.42
CA GLY A 173 7.75 4.93 -9.05
C GLY A 173 9.27 4.70 -8.96
N LEU A 174 9.79 3.72 -9.70
CA LEU A 174 11.24 3.46 -9.79
C LEU A 174 11.99 4.64 -10.39
N TYR A 175 11.47 5.23 -11.47
CA TYR A 175 12.06 6.42 -12.08
C TYR A 175 12.16 7.57 -11.08
N GLN A 176 11.09 7.87 -10.33
CA GLN A 176 11.09 8.95 -9.34
C GLN A 176 12.17 8.79 -8.26
N GLU A 177 12.54 7.56 -7.90
CA GLU A 177 13.56 7.28 -6.89
C GLU A 177 14.99 7.44 -7.41
N ILE A 178 15.23 7.20 -8.71
CA ILE A 178 16.56 7.27 -9.32
C ILE A 178 16.82 8.55 -10.11
N LYS A 179 15.79 9.32 -10.46
CA LYS A 179 15.87 10.44 -11.40
C LYS A 179 16.93 11.48 -11.06
N ALA A 180 17.18 11.72 -9.76
CA ALA A 180 18.12 12.73 -9.27
C ALA A 180 19.55 12.20 -9.10
N LYS A 181 19.78 10.90 -9.23
CA LYS A 181 21.10 10.27 -9.12
C LYS A 181 21.85 10.42 -10.44
N SER A 182 23.15 10.70 -10.37
CA SER A 182 24.04 10.78 -11.53
C SER A 182 24.56 9.40 -11.96
N LEU A 183 24.97 9.26 -13.23
CA LEU A 183 25.49 8.01 -13.78
C LEU A 183 26.68 7.47 -12.97
N ASP A 184 27.60 8.31 -12.49
CA ASP A 184 28.73 7.91 -11.64
C ASP A 184 28.30 7.38 -10.25
N GLN A 185 27.14 7.80 -9.74
CA GLN A 185 26.57 7.31 -8.49
C GLN A 185 25.83 5.98 -8.66
N LEU A 186 25.31 5.75 -9.87
CA LEU A 186 24.59 4.54 -10.21
C LEU A 186 25.58 3.43 -10.58
N LEU A 187 26.49 3.72 -11.51
CA LEU A 187 27.40 2.77 -12.13
C LEU A 187 28.57 2.37 -11.22
N SER A 188 28.91 1.08 -11.21
CA SER A 188 30.11 0.54 -10.57
C SER A 188 31.41 1.06 -11.23
N SER A 189 32.52 1.06 -10.48
CA SER A 189 33.83 1.51 -10.99
C SER A 189 34.34 0.70 -12.18
N GLU A 190 33.96 -0.58 -12.28
CA GLU A 190 34.31 -1.45 -13.41
C GLU A 190 33.58 -1.01 -14.69
N VAL A 191 32.27 -0.76 -14.59
CA VAL A 191 31.44 -0.28 -15.70
C VAL A 191 31.85 1.13 -16.13
N GLN A 192 32.22 1.98 -15.16
CA GLN A 192 32.79 3.30 -15.42
C GLN A 192 34.09 3.22 -16.25
N LEU A 193 34.99 2.29 -15.93
CA LEU A 193 36.24 2.09 -16.70
C LEU A 193 35.97 1.60 -18.13
N GLU A 194 35.04 0.65 -18.31
CA GLU A 194 34.66 0.15 -19.65
C GLU A 194 33.96 1.24 -20.48
N LEU A 195 33.07 2.03 -19.87
CA LEU A 195 32.44 3.17 -20.53
C LEU A 195 33.48 4.22 -20.96
N LYS A 196 34.47 4.48 -20.11
CA LYS A 196 35.60 5.37 -20.40
C LYS A 196 36.44 4.86 -21.57
N ASP A 197 36.75 3.58 -21.60
CA ASP A 197 37.50 2.95 -22.70
C ASP A 197 36.70 2.96 -24.01
N PHE A 198 35.38 2.76 -23.94
CA PHE A 198 34.49 2.91 -25.08
C PHE A 198 34.51 4.33 -25.64
N ILE A 199 34.38 5.36 -24.78
CA ILE A 199 34.45 6.78 -25.18
C ILE A 199 35.81 7.10 -25.81
N LYS A 200 36.92 6.67 -25.20
CA LYS A 200 38.26 6.81 -25.76
C LYS A 200 38.34 6.24 -27.18
N LYS A 201 37.73 5.07 -27.41
CA LYS A 201 37.78 4.42 -28.72
C LYS A 201 36.94 5.13 -29.77
N VAL A 202 35.75 5.61 -29.41
CA VAL A 202 34.89 6.42 -30.29
C VAL A 202 35.63 7.69 -30.73
N ILE A 203 36.24 8.41 -29.78
CA ILE A 203 37.01 9.64 -30.05
C ILE A 203 38.20 9.35 -30.97
N SER A 204 38.95 8.29 -30.69
CA SER A 204 40.10 7.87 -31.52
C SER A 204 39.70 7.59 -32.97
N TYR A 205 38.56 6.94 -33.23
CA TYR A 205 38.12 6.72 -34.61
C TYR A 205 37.71 8.02 -35.32
N PHE A 206 37.02 8.92 -34.62
CA PHE A 206 36.65 10.21 -35.23
C PHE A 206 37.86 11.08 -35.52
N ASP A 207 38.87 11.09 -34.65
CA ASP A 207 40.13 11.80 -34.90
C ASP A 207 40.90 11.19 -36.09
N GLU A 208 41.11 9.87 -36.08
CA GLU A 208 41.79 9.15 -37.17
C GLU A 208 41.12 9.41 -38.52
N ASN A 209 39.79 9.35 -38.56
CA ASN A 209 39.05 9.55 -39.79
C ASN A 209 39.09 11.03 -40.23
N TYR A 210 38.96 11.98 -39.30
CA TYR A 210 39.06 13.41 -39.61
C TYR A 210 40.45 13.82 -40.14
N GLN A 211 41.54 13.29 -39.56
CA GLN A 211 42.90 13.65 -40.02
C GLN A 211 43.16 13.20 -41.47
N ASN A 212 42.58 12.07 -41.87
CA ASN A 212 42.73 11.47 -43.19
C ASN A 212 41.89 12.13 -44.30
N LEU A 213 40.95 13.02 -43.95
CA LEU A 213 40.15 13.78 -44.92
C LEU A 213 40.98 14.86 -45.65
N ASP A 214 40.67 15.12 -46.92
CA ASP A 214 41.27 16.24 -47.66
C ASP A 214 40.69 17.60 -47.22
N GLN A 215 41.17 18.73 -47.77
CA GLN A 215 40.67 20.05 -47.33
C GLN A 215 39.20 20.31 -47.68
N GLY A 216 38.69 19.73 -48.77
CA GLY A 216 37.29 19.87 -49.18
C GLY A 216 36.38 19.04 -48.28
N ASP A 217 36.77 17.79 -48.04
CA ASP A 217 36.05 16.86 -47.16
C ASP A 217 36.08 17.32 -45.70
N LYS A 218 37.16 17.99 -45.26
CA LYS A 218 37.23 18.61 -43.92
C LYS A 218 36.23 19.75 -43.74
N LEU A 219 35.97 20.53 -44.81
CA LEU A 219 34.93 21.57 -44.80
C LEU A 219 33.54 20.94 -44.74
N GLU A 220 33.30 19.90 -45.53
CA GLU A 220 32.03 19.16 -45.49
C GLU A 220 31.81 18.50 -44.12
N PHE A 221 32.82 17.85 -43.55
CA PHE A 221 32.77 17.28 -42.20
C PHE A 221 32.45 18.35 -41.14
N LYS A 222 33.03 19.55 -41.28
CA LYS A 222 32.75 20.69 -40.40
C LYS A 222 31.28 21.12 -40.51
N GLU A 223 30.75 21.29 -41.72
CA GLU A 223 29.33 21.62 -41.91
C GLU A 223 28.39 20.51 -41.39
N GLN A 224 28.73 19.24 -41.60
CA GLN A 224 27.93 18.12 -41.10
C GLN A 224 27.94 18.02 -39.59
N LEU A 225 29.07 18.30 -38.94
CA LEU A 225 29.14 18.44 -37.49
C LEU A 225 28.34 19.65 -36.98
N LYS A 226 28.30 20.75 -37.75
CA LYS A 226 27.49 21.94 -37.45
C LYS A 226 26.01 21.57 -37.39
N GLU A 227 25.54 20.76 -38.35
CA GLU A 227 24.18 20.23 -38.39
C GLU A 227 23.93 19.16 -37.31
N LEU A 228 24.89 18.28 -37.03
CA LEU A 228 24.76 17.22 -36.03
C LEU A 228 24.44 17.75 -34.64
N PHE A 229 25.17 18.78 -34.21
CA PHE A 229 25.04 19.39 -32.89
C PHE A 229 24.18 20.67 -32.89
N ASN A 230 23.56 21.02 -34.02
CA ASN A 230 22.79 22.25 -34.19
C ASN A 230 23.53 23.48 -33.62
N LEU A 231 24.78 23.67 -34.08
CA LEU A 231 25.68 24.67 -33.49
C LEU A 231 25.15 26.10 -33.64
N GLU A 232 24.33 26.38 -34.65
CA GLU A 232 23.67 27.69 -34.80
C GLU A 232 22.71 27.97 -33.64
N SER A 233 21.80 27.04 -33.35
CA SER A 233 20.86 27.17 -32.24
C SER A 233 21.59 27.24 -30.89
N LEU A 234 22.61 26.40 -30.71
CA LEU A 234 23.42 26.40 -29.49
C LEU A 234 24.14 27.74 -29.29
N THR A 235 24.71 28.28 -30.38
CA THR A 235 25.42 29.56 -30.36
C THR A 235 24.46 30.71 -30.07
N GLY A 236 23.28 30.73 -30.67
CA GLY A 236 22.24 31.72 -30.38
C GLY A 236 21.78 31.68 -28.91
N ALA A 237 21.60 30.47 -28.34
CA ALA A 237 21.28 30.29 -26.93
C ALA A 237 22.40 30.80 -26.01
N LEU A 238 23.66 30.46 -26.32
CA LEU A 238 24.83 30.95 -25.59
C LEU A 238 24.94 32.47 -25.64
N LEU A 239 24.72 33.08 -26.81
CA LEU A 239 24.73 34.54 -26.95
C LEU A 239 23.64 35.20 -26.10
N LYS A 240 22.45 34.60 -26.01
CA LYS A 240 21.37 35.10 -25.15
C LYS A 240 21.73 35.03 -23.67
N GLU A 241 22.32 33.93 -23.22
CA GLU A 241 22.76 33.75 -21.84
C GLU A 241 23.92 34.70 -21.49
N ILE A 242 24.94 34.83 -22.35
CA ILE A 242 26.08 35.77 -22.16
C ILE A 242 25.60 37.22 -22.00
N LYS A 243 24.59 37.64 -22.77
CA LYS A 243 24.02 38.99 -22.70
C LYS A 243 23.49 39.33 -21.30
N GLU A 244 23.05 38.34 -20.53
CA GLU A 244 22.37 38.52 -19.25
C GLU A 244 23.31 38.47 -18.02
N VAL A 245 24.53 37.98 -18.18
CA VAL A 245 25.53 37.85 -17.09
C VAL A 245 26.04 39.22 -16.63
N LYS A 246 26.25 39.43 -15.33
CA LYS A 246 26.89 40.65 -14.81
C LYS A 246 28.40 40.49 -14.69
N LEU A 247 29.15 41.60 -14.78
CA LEU A 247 30.59 41.60 -14.56
C LEU A 247 30.99 40.99 -13.20
N ALA A 248 30.27 41.30 -12.12
CA ALA A 248 30.53 40.76 -10.79
C ALA A 248 30.29 39.24 -10.67
N ASP A 249 29.56 38.63 -11.61
CA ASP A 249 29.32 37.19 -11.62
C ASP A 249 30.58 36.43 -12.10
N LEU A 250 31.40 37.07 -12.95
CA LEU A 250 32.58 36.50 -13.59
C LEU A 250 33.86 36.56 -12.73
N PHE A 251 34.08 37.69 -12.05
CA PHE A 251 35.31 37.96 -11.32
C PHE A 251 35.22 37.56 -9.84
N LYS A 252 36.35 37.26 -9.21
CA LYS A 252 36.46 36.96 -7.77
C LYS A 252 35.84 38.06 -6.91
N SER A 253 35.67 37.79 -5.62
CA SER A 253 35.05 38.77 -4.71
C SER A 253 35.84 40.08 -4.69
N GLU A 254 35.15 41.17 -4.39
CA GLU A 254 35.75 42.51 -4.34
C GLU A 254 36.95 42.57 -3.37
N GLU A 255 36.88 41.82 -2.27
CA GLU A 255 37.97 41.67 -1.29
C GLU A 255 39.21 40.99 -1.91
N GLU A 256 39.02 39.88 -2.63
CA GLU A 256 40.11 39.15 -3.29
C GLU A 256 40.77 39.97 -4.41
N LEU A 257 39.97 40.75 -5.16
CA LEU A 257 40.48 41.60 -6.23
C LEU A 257 41.26 42.81 -5.70
N GLU A 258 40.83 43.41 -4.59
CA GLU A 258 41.59 44.48 -3.91
C GLU A 258 42.94 43.97 -3.37
N GLU A 259 43.00 42.73 -2.88
CA GLU A 259 44.26 42.11 -2.45
C GLU A 259 45.27 41.98 -3.62
N LEU A 260 44.78 41.61 -4.82
CA LEU A 260 45.62 41.53 -6.01
C LEU A 260 46.18 42.89 -6.43
N LYS A 261 45.38 43.96 -6.30
CA LYS A 261 45.80 45.34 -6.55
C LYS A 261 46.90 45.76 -5.57
N GLN A 262 46.76 45.46 -4.28
CA GLN A 262 47.78 45.79 -3.28
C GLN A 262 49.11 45.06 -3.52
N ASN A 263 49.05 43.82 -4.02
CA ASN A 263 50.21 43.01 -4.34
C ASN A 263 50.91 43.39 -5.65
N LYS A 264 50.44 44.44 -6.35
CA LYS A 264 50.98 44.91 -7.65
C LYS A 264 51.03 43.81 -8.73
N PHE A 265 50.17 42.80 -8.59
CA PHE A 265 50.15 41.66 -9.50
C PHE A 265 49.69 42.08 -10.89
N LEU A 266 48.60 42.86 -10.95
CA LEU A 266 48.05 43.39 -12.20
C LEU A 266 49.07 44.33 -12.87
N GLN A 267 49.73 45.20 -12.10
CA GLN A 267 50.84 46.03 -12.58
C GLN A 267 51.96 45.21 -13.26
N GLN A 268 52.37 44.08 -12.67
CA GLN A 268 53.45 43.24 -13.20
C GLN A 268 53.04 42.56 -14.52
N ALA A 269 51.83 41.99 -14.58
CA ALA A 269 51.34 41.34 -15.79
C ALA A 269 51.14 42.36 -16.94
N LEU A 270 50.57 43.53 -16.64
CA LEU A 270 50.40 44.61 -17.61
C LEU A 270 51.74 45.10 -18.16
N ARG A 271 52.77 45.19 -17.31
CA ARG A 271 54.11 45.58 -17.76
C ARG A 271 54.66 44.66 -18.85
N GLU A 272 54.54 43.35 -18.67
CA GLU A 272 55.01 42.38 -19.66
C GLU A 272 54.16 42.41 -20.94
N ILE A 273 52.84 42.56 -20.82
CA ILE A 273 51.93 42.74 -21.97
C ILE A 273 52.31 43.98 -22.78
N LEU A 274 52.58 45.11 -22.11
CA LEU A 274 52.99 46.35 -22.77
C LEU A 274 54.38 46.26 -23.43
N ILE A 275 55.29 45.43 -22.89
CA ILE A 275 56.57 45.14 -23.54
C ILE A 275 56.34 44.38 -24.84
N ASN A 276 55.49 43.35 -24.83
CA ASN A 276 55.13 42.59 -26.02
C ASN A 276 54.42 43.47 -27.06
N PHE A 277 53.53 44.37 -26.62
CA PHE A 277 52.91 45.37 -27.47
C PHE A 277 53.94 46.30 -28.14
N LYS A 278 54.94 46.79 -27.38
CA LYS A 278 56.04 47.60 -27.94
C LYS A 278 56.87 46.82 -28.97
N ILE A 279 57.17 45.55 -28.70
CA ILE A 279 57.92 44.68 -29.62
C ILE A 279 57.17 44.54 -30.94
N GLU A 280 55.87 44.24 -30.88
CA GLU A 280 55.09 43.97 -32.09
C GLU A 280 54.88 45.23 -32.93
N ILE A 281 54.63 46.40 -32.31
CA ILE A 281 54.59 47.66 -33.07
C ILE A 281 55.93 47.95 -33.76
N ASN A 282 57.06 47.70 -33.10
CA ASN A 282 58.39 47.92 -33.69
C ASN A 282 58.67 47.02 -34.90
N ASN A 283 58.12 45.81 -34.90
CA ASN A 283 58.22 44.84 -35.98
C ASN A 283 57.18 45.06 -37.09
N SER A 284 56.13 45.85 -36.82
CA SER A 284 55.08 46.14 -37.78
C SER A 284 55.42 47.25 -38.79
N ASP A 285 54.68 47.27 -39.89
CA ASP A 285 54.67 48.34 -40.89
C ASP A 285 53.55 49.38 -40.66
N LEU A 286 52.93 49.38 -39.47
CA LEU A 286 51.84 50.29 -39.11
C LEU A 286 52.24 51.75 -39.28
N LYS A 287 51.31 52.55 -39.78
CA LYS A 287 51.47 53.98 -40.05
C LYS A 287 50.56 54.81 -39.14
N ILE A 288 50.80 56.11 -39.09
CA ILE A 288 49.93 57.06 -38.38
C ILE A 288 48.52 57.05 -38.97
N ALA A 289 48.37 56.81 -40.27
CA ALA A 289 47.07 56.60 -40.90
C ALA A 289 46.20 55.54 -40.19
N ASP A 290 46.82 54.50 -39.64
CA ASP A 290 46.10 53.39 -38.98
C ASP A 290 45.62 53.78 -37.56
N LEU A 291 46.06 54.92 -37.02
CA LEU A 291 45.66 55.46 -35.71
C LEU A 291 44.55 56.53 -35.83
N LEU A 292 44.37 57.14 -37.00
CA LEU A 292 43.49 58.30 -37.16
C LEU A 292 42.05 57.91 -37.54
N SER A 293 41.07 58.52 -36.86
CA SER A 293 39.66 58.44 -37.26
C SER A 293 39.30 59.52 -38.29
N LYS A 294 38.23 59.34 -39.07
CA LYS A 294 37.78 60.34 -40.06
C LYS A 294 37.48 61.72 -39.44
N ASP A 295 36.91 61.72 -38.23
CA ASP A 295 36.63 62.96 -37.51
C ASP A 295 37.91 63.64 -37.04
N LEU A 296 38.89 62.86 -36.59
CA LEU A 296 40.20 63.36 -36.17
C LEU A 296 41.01 63.88 -37.36
N GLU A 297 40.99 63.20 -38.51
CA GLU A 297 41.61 63.67 -39.75
C GLU A 297 41.07 65.03 -40.18
N LYS A 298 39.74 65.20 -40.09
CA LYS A 298 39.08 66.48 -40.42
C LYS A 298 39.53 67.60 -39.49
N ASN A 299 39.64 67.32 -38.18
CA ASN A 299 40.09 68.30 -37.20
C ASN A 299 41.56 68.68 -37.46
N ILE A 300 42.46 67.70 -37.58
CA ILE A 300 43.89 67.93 -37.89
C ILE A 300 44.05 68.74 -39.19
N LEU A 301 43.22 68.48 -40.20
CA LEU A 301 43.26 69.21 -41.47
C LEU A 301 42.90 70.70 -41.32
N GLN A 302 41.81 70.99 -40.59
CA GLN A 302 41.38 72.36 -40.30
C GLN A 302 42.45 73.13 -39.51
N ASP A 303 43.08 72.42 -38.59
CA ASP A 303 44.13 72.87 -37.69
C ASP A 303 45.43 73.20 -38.43
N LEU A 304 45.90 72.29 -39.29
CA LEU A 304 47.05 72.55 -40.17
C LEU A 304 46.79 73.74 -41.11
N ALA A 305 45.57 73.91 -41.61
CA ALA A 305 45.22 75.04 -42.46
C ALA A 305 45.32 76.39 -41.71
N SER A 306 44.88 76.41 -40.45
CA SER A 306 45.04 77.58 -39.55
C SER A 306 46.51 77.86 -39.25
N LEU A 307 47.30 76.83 -38.99
CA LEU A 307 48.74 76.94 -38.76
C LEU A 307 49.45 77.58 -39.96
N PHE A 308 49.23 77.07 -41.17
CA PHE A 308 49.86 77.61 -42.38
C PHE A 308 49.47 79.07 -42.62
N SER A 309 48.21 79.44 -42.36
CA SER A 309 47.76 80.84 -42.45
C SER A 309 48.43 81.74 -41.40
N SER A 310 48.61 81.27 -40.16
CA SER A 310 49.28 82.04 -39.10
C SER A 310 50.80 82.15 -39.28
N SER A 311 51.41 81.19 -39.99
CA SER A 311 52.85 81.17 -40.27
C SER A 311 53.24 82.17 -41.36
N GLU A 312 52.27 82.59 -42.20
CA GLU A 312 52.47 83.53 -43.31
C GLU A 312 53.08 84.85 -42.84
N SER A 313 52.54 85.46 -41.78
CA SER A 313 53.03 86.74 -41.27
C SER A 313 54.47 86.66 -40.77
N LYS A 314 54.84 85.56 -40.11
CA LYS A 314 56.20 85.34 -39.59
C LYS A 314 57.22 85.06 -40.69
N ILE A 315 56.83 84.31 -41.73
CA ILE A 315 57.68 84.05 -42.90
C ILE A 315 57.92 85.34 -43.69
N ILE A 316 56.87 86.16 -43.87
CA ILE A 316 56.97 87.47 -44.53
C ILE A 316 57.86 88.43 -43.74
N GLU A 317 57.74 88.44 -42.41
CA GLU A 317 58.61 89.24 -41.52
C GLU A 317 60.07 88.82 -41.63
N LEU A 318 60.36 87.50 -41.62
CA LEU A 318 61.72 86.99 -41.81
C LEU A 318 62.31 87.39 -43.18
N LEU A 319 61.52 87.27 -44.26
CA LEU A 319 61.96 87.66 -45.60
C LEU A 319 62.22 89.17 -45.73
N GLU A 320 61.53 89.99 -44.93
CA GLU A 320 61.77 91.44 -44.87
C GLU A 320 63.06 91.74 -44.12
N ASP A 321 63.23 91.17 -42.93
CA ASP A 321 64.41 91.36 -42.08
C ASP A 321 65.71 90.95 -42.78
N GLU A 322 65.64 89.92 -43.62
CA GLU A 322 66.79 89.34 -44.31
C GLU A 322 66.87 89.74 -45.79
N SER A 323 66.02 90.69 -46.22
CA SER A 323 65.86 91.04 -47.63
C SER A 323 67.15 91.53 -48.27
N GLU A 324 67.92 92.39 -47.59
CA GLU A 324 69.19 92.91 -48.14
C GLU A 324 70.19 91.79 -48.41
N GLU A 325 70.35 90.87 -47.45
CA GLU A 325 71.33 89.80 -47.50
C GLU A 325 70.95 88.73 -48.52
N LEU A 326 69.67 88.36 -48.56
CA LEU A 326 69.13 87.44 -49.57
C LEU A 326 69.19 88.03 -50.98
N ASN A 327 68.91 89.33 -51.16
CA ASN A 327 69.07 90.00 -52.44
C ASN A 327 70.54 90.04 -52.87
N SER A 328 71.47 90.31 -51.94
CA SER A 328 72.91 90.25 -52.23
C SER A 328 73.32 88.85 -52.68
N LEU A 329 72.90 87.81 -51.95
CA LEU A 329 73.20 86.41 -52.29
C LEU A 329 72.69 86.05 -53.69
N ILE A 330 71.47 86.47 -54.05
CA ILE A 330 70.89 86.24 -55.38
C ILE A 330 71.69 86.99 -56.45
N LEU A 331 71.92 88.30 -56.28
CA LEU A 331 72.60 89.14 -57.28
C LEU A 331 74.06 88.73 -57.48
N GLU A 332 74.79 88.40 -56.41
CA GLU A 332 76.14 87.84 -56.49
C GLU A 332 76.17 86.48 -57.18
N SER A 333 75.14 85.65 -56.96
CA SER A 333 75.03 84.36 -57.66
C SER A 333 74.80 84.55 -59.16
N VAL A 334 74.05 85.59 -59.55
CA VAL A 334 73.88 86.01 -60.94
C VAL A 334 75.22 86.48 -61.52
N GLU A 335 75.95 87.35 -60.81
CA GLU A 335 77.28 87.84 -61.22
C GLU A 335 78.29 86.69 -61.40
N ALA A 336 78.37 85.78 -60.42
CA ALA A 336 79.26 84.63 -60.48
C ALA A 336 78.93 83.67 -61.64
N GLU A 337 77.65 83.52 -62.00
CA GLU A 337 77.23 82.71 -63.16
C GLU A 337 77.57 83.40 -64.49
N ILE A 338 77.53 84.73 -64.53
CA ILE A 338 77.97 85.51 -65.70
C ILE A 338 79.49 85.42 -65.87
N GLU A 339 80.26 85.55 -64.79
CA GLU A 339 81.72 85.40 -64.81
C GLU A 339 82.18 84.00 -65.23
N ALA A 340 81.42 82.97 -64.85
CA ALA A 340 81.67 81.59 -65.28
C ALA A 340 81.30 81.35 -66.76
N SER A 341 80.54 82.24 -67.38
CA SER A 341 80.18 82.16 -68.80
C SER A 341 81.33 82.65 -69.69
N THR A 342 81.44 82.15 -70.94
CA THR A 342 82.49 82.59 -71.87
C THR A 342 81.94 83.07 -73.22
N GLY A 343 82.69 83.95 -73.89
CA GLY A 343 82.36 84.45 -75.23
C GLY A 343 81.05 85.24 -75.30
N PHE A 344 80.24 84.96 -76.31
CA PHE A 344 78.98 85.69 -76.58
C PHE A 344 77.93 85.53 -75.46
N LYS A 345 77.89 84.37 -74.78
CA LYS A 345 76.98 84.11 -73.65
C LYS A 345 77.27 85.05 -72.47
N ALA A 346 78.54 85.22 -72.11
CA ALA A 346 78.96 86.13 -71.04
C ALA A 346 78.60 87.60 -71.34
N MET A 347 78.90 88.07 -72.56
CA MET A 347 78.56 89.42 -72.98
C MET A 347 77.05 89.67 -72.99
N SER A 348 76.27 88.68 -73.44
CA SER A 348 74.80 88.72 -73.46
C SER A 348 74.21 88.79 -72.05
N ARG A 349 74.58 87.84 -71.17
CA ARG A 349 74.08 87.75 -69.80
C ARG A 349 74.50 88.96 -68.97
N GLN A 350 75.75 89.44 -69.13
CA GLN A 350 76.23 90.69 -68.53
C GLN A 350 75.42 91.89 -69.01
N GLY A 351 75.09 91.97 -70.31
CA GLY A 351 74.27 93.04 -70.87
C GLY A 351 72.86 93.08 -70.26
N ILE A 352 72.20 91.92 -70.14
CA ILE A 352 70.89 91.79 -69.50
C ILE A 352 70.96 92.21 -68.04
N TYR A 353 71.92 91.65 -67.29
CA TYR A 353 72.07 91.91 -65.86
C TYR A 353 72.43 93.37 -65.54
N SER A 354 73.31 93.98 -66.34
CA SER A 354 73.67 95.40 -66.20
C SER A 354 72.43 96.29 -66.39
N LYS A 355 71.56 95.95 -67.35
CA LYS A 355 70.30 96.65 -67.60
C LYS A 355 69.29 96.45 -66.47
N TYR A 356 69.23 95.24 -65.90
CA TYR A 356 68.41 94.95 -64.73
C TYR A 356 68.85 95.81 -63.53
N LYS A 357 70.16 95.91 -63.30
CA LYS A 357 70.76 96.73 -62.22
C LYS A 357 70.56 98.24 -62.44
N GLU A 358 70.65 98.72 -63.69
CA GLU A 358 70.40 100.12 -64.04
C GLU A 358 68.94 100.55 -63.80
N LYS A 359 67.99 99.62 -63.97
CA LYS A 359 66.55 99.86 -63.78
C LYS A 359 65.99 99.18 -62.53
N ILE A 360 66.83 98.86 -61.55
CA ILE A 360 66.42 98.07 -60.38
C ILE A 360 65.32 98.74 -59.56
N ASP A 361 65.28 100.07 -59.53
CA ASP A 361 64.22 100.86 -58.88
C ASP A 361 62.85 100.73 -59.60
N GLU A 362 62.86 100.49 -60.92
CA GLU A 362 61.64 100.27 -61.73
C GLU A 362 61.24 98.79 -61.74
N TYR A 363 62.22 97.89 -61.74
CA TYR A 363 62.01 96.45 -61.84
C TYR A 363 61.83 95.74 -60.51
N GLY A 364 62.26 96.32 -59.40
CA GLY A 364 62.17 95.74 -58.06
C GLY A 364 63.29 94.73 -57.74
N LEU A 365 63.48 94.45 -56.45
CA LEU A 365 64.44 93.45 -55.97
C LEU A 365 63.86 92.03 -56.01
N PRO A 366 64.67 90.99 -56.31
CA PRO A 366 64.20 89.60 -56.40
C PRO A 366 63.40 89.10 -55.17
N VAL A 367 63.88 89.40 -53.95
CA VAL A 367 63.21 88.97 -52.71
C VAL A 367 61.89 89.73 -52.49
N THR A 368 61.77 90.97 -52.96
CA THR A 368 60.52 91.75 -52.88
C THR A 368 59.42 91.14 -53.74
N HIS A 369 59.76 90.63 -54.93
CA HIS A 369 58.80 89.90 -55.78
C HIS A 369 58.39 88.57 -55.16
N LEU A 370 59.36 87.85 -54.57
CA LEU A 370 59.10 86.63 -53.83
C LEU A 370 58.13 86.89 -52.67
N LYS A 371 58.35 87.94 -51.88
CA LYS A 371 57.47 88.37 -50.77
C LYS A 371 56.04 88.63 -51.24
N ASN A 372 55.86 89.43 -52.30
CA ASN A 372 54.53 89.77 -52.81
C ASN A 372 53.79 88.53 -53.35
N SER A 373 54.49 87.68 -54.11
CA SER A 373 53.95 86.42 -54.65
C SER A 373 53.58 85.42 -53.55
N LEU A 374 54.38 85.37 -52.48
CA LEU A 374 54.08 84.55 -51.29
C LEU A 374 52.87 85.08 -50.53
N SER A 375 52.72 86.40 -50.36
CA SER A 375 51.57 87.00 -49.66
C SER A 375 50.21 86.84 -50.38
N GLU A 376 50.20 86.74 -51.71
CA GLU A 376 48.96 86.45 -52.47
C GLU A 376 48.60 84.95 -52.50
N LYS A 377 49.61 84.05 -52.41
CA LYS A 377 49.42 82.60 -52.56
C LYS A 377 49.27 81.83 -51.25
N LEU A 378 49.99 82.19 -50.19
CA LEU A 378 49.94 81.45 -48.91
C LEU A 378 48.56 81.54 -48.25
N SER A 379 47.97 82.74 -48.21
CA SER A 379 46.62 82.97 -47.69
C SER A 379 45.52 82.22 -48.48
N SER A 380 45.66 82.05 -49.80
CA SER A 380 44.66 81.42 -50.67
C SER A 380 44.84 79.89 -50.84
N GLU A 381 46.04 79.34 -50.57
CA GLU A 381 46.36 77.91 -50.71
C GLU A 381 46.58 77.15 -49.38
N SER A 382 46.42 77.81 -48.22
CA SER A 382 46.64 77.22 -46.88
C SER A 382 45.97 75.86 -46.67
N TRP A 383 44.75 75.66 -47.18
CA TRP A 383 44.04 74.36 -47.11
C TRP A 383 44.69 73.26 -47.97
N LYS A 384 45.21 73.58 -49.16
CA LYS A 384 45.92 72.59 -49.99
C LYS A 384 47.25 72.18 -49.36
N LEU A 385 47.93 73.13 -48.70
CA LEU A 385 49.15 72.85 -47.94
C LEU A 385 48.84 71.95 -46.74
N ALA A 386 47.72 72.20 -46.05
CA ALA A 386 47.22 71.34 -44.98
C ALA A 386 46.92 69.91 -45.47
N GLU A 387 46.26 69.75 -46.62
CA GLU A 387 45.99 68.44 -47.22
C GLU A 387 47.27 67.69 -47.55
N SER A 388 48.24 68.38 -48.16
CA SER A 388 49.54 67.78 -48.50
C SER A 388 50.33 67.39 -47.25
N ALA A 389 50.34 68.24 -46.21
CA ALA A 389 51.04 67.95 -44.96
C ALA A 389 50.39 66.79 -44.22
N LEU A 390 49.04 66.72 -44.17
CA LEU A 390 48.32 65.61 -43.58
C LEU A 390 48.61 64.29 -44.31
N ALA A 391 48.72 64.31 -45.64
CA ALA A 391 49.05 63.12 -46.43
C ALA A 391 50.45 62.56 -46.08
N GLU A 392 51.44 63.43 -45.90
CA GLU A 392 52.79 63.04 -45.47
C GLU A 392 52.81 62.52 -44.02
N ILE A 393 52.11 63.20 -43.10
CA ILE A 393 51.98 62.78 -41.70
C ILE A 393 51.37 61.38 -41.61
N LYS A 394 50.33 61.11 -42.41
CA LYS A 394 49.65 59.81 -42.48
C LYS A 394 50.58 58.67 -42.92
N ASP A 395 51.61 58.95 -43.71
CA ASP A 395 52.53 57.92 -44.22
C ASP A 395 53.58 57.49 -43.19
N PHE A 396 53.78 58.27 -42.12
CA PHE A 396 54.82 57.98 -41.13
C PHE A 396 54.57 56.68 -40.37
N LYS A 397 55.62 55.88 -40.20
CA LYS A 397 55.57 54.63 -39.42
C LYS A 397 55.37 54.91 -37.93
N LEU A 398 54.39 54.24 -37.32
CA LEU A 398 54.00 54.40 -35.92
C LEU A 398 55.17 54.14 -34.95
N LYS A 399 56.07 53.21 -35.30
CA LYS A 399 57.28 52.89 -34.49
C LYS A 399 58.17 54.09 -34.19
N ARG A 400 58.18 55.12 -35.05
CA ARG A 400 58.97 56.34 -34.82
C ARG A 400 58.42 57.18 -33.67
N PHE A 401 57.09 57.20 -33.51
CA PHE A 401 56.41 57.99 -32.48
C PHE A 401 56.45 57.33 -31.09
N ILE A 402 56.50 56.00 -31.05
CA ILE A 402 56.50 55.25 -29.78
C ILE A 402 57.91 54.96 -29.23
N ALA A 403 58.97 55.28 -29.99
CA ALA A 403 60.35 54.99 -29.63
C ALA A 403 60.78 55.62 -28.29
N GLY A 404 60.29 56.83 -28.00
CA GLY A 404 60.55 57.58 -26.76
C GLY A 404 59.60 57.27 -25.59
N ILE A 405 58.63 56.36 -25.74
CA ILE A 405 57.69 55.99 -24.68
C ILE A 405 58.27 54.86 -23.81
N ASP A 406 58.37 55.09 -22.51
CA ASP A 406 58.65 54.03 -21.53
C ASP A 406 57.36 53.33 -21.11
N PHE A 407 57.06 52.23 -21.79
CA PHE A 407 55.89 51.40 -21.54
C PHE A 407 55.92 50.72 -20.15
N LYS A 408 57.07 50.61 -19.48
CA LYS A 408 57.14 50.04 -18.13
C LYS A 408 56.50 50.96 -17.09
N ASP A 409 56.66 52.27 -17.25
CA ASP A 409 56.12 53.27 -16.34
C ASP A 409 54.61 53.51 -16.55
N GLN A 410 54.06 53.08 -17.70
CA GLN A 410 52.63 53.20 -18.00
C GLN A 410 51.76 52.10 -17.38
N ALA A 411 52.35 50.98 -16.93
CA ALA A 411 51.59 49.86 -16.37
C ALA A 411 50.78 50.26 -15.12
N SER A 412 51.29 51.16 -14.28
CA SER A 412 50.57 51.64 -13.08
C SER A 412 49.36 52.51 -13.43
N ASN A 413 49.47 53.31 -14.50
CA ASN A 413 48.37 54.15 -14.96
C ASN A 413 47.25 53.27 -15.54
N LEU A 414 47.60 52.25 -16.32
CA LEU A 414 46.63 51.30 -16.88
C LEU A 414 45.96 50.43 -15.80
N GLU A 415 46.70 50.01 -14.77
CA GLU A 415 46.13 49.28 -13.64
C GLU A 415 45.00 50.07 -12.96
N ASN A 416 45.19 51.37 -12.73
CA ASN A 416 44.16 52.23 -12.15
C ASN A 416 42.94 52.36 -13.08
N ILE A 417 43.15 52.56 -14.38
CA ILE A 417 42.07 52.66 -15.37
C ILE A 417 41.23 51.36 -15.41
N ILE A 418 41.88 50.20 -15.41
CA ILE A 418 41.22 48.90 -15.41
C ILE A 418 40.42 48.69 -14.12
N TRP A 419 40.96 49.13 -12.98
CA TRP A 419 40.27 49.06 -11.70
C TRP A 419 39.02 49.93 -11.66
N ASP A 420 39.14 51.19 -12.09
CA ASP A 420 38.04 52.14 -12.13
C ASP A 420 36.94 51.63 -13.07
N PHE A 421 37.32 51.09 -14.23
CA PHE A 421 36.39 50.43 -15.16
C PHE A 421 35.60 49.29 -14.48
N TYR A 422 36.28 48.38 -13.77
CA TYR A 422 35.60 47.29 -13.07
C TYR A 422 34.63 47.83 -12.01
N GLN A 423 35.05 48.80 -11.20
CA GLN A 423 34.23 49.36 -10.13
C GLN A 423 32.98 50.07 -10.65
N GLU A 424 33.10 50.81 -11.76
CA GLU A 424 31.97 51.50 -12.40
C GLU A 424 30.96 50.53 -13.05
N ASN A 425 31.42 49.37 -13.51
CA ASN A 425 30.64 48.47 -14.35
C ASN A 425 30.29 47.12 -13.70
N LYS A 426 30.75 46.81 -12.48
CA LYS A 426 30.58 45.49 -11.84
C LYS A 426 29.14 44.94 -11.81
N ASN A 427 28.14 45.82 -11.70
CA ASN A 427 26.73 45.43 -11.63
C ASN A 427 26.00 45.47 -12.98
N ARG A 428 26.65 45.97 -14.04
CA ARG A 428 26.08 46.01 -15.39
C ARG A 428 26.14 44.64 -16.04
N LYS A 429 25.14 44.37 -16.88
CA LYS A 429 25.15 43.19 -17.72
C LYS A 429 26.20 43.34 -18.81
N VAL A 430 26.76 42.22 -19.27
CA VAL A 430 27.75 42.19 -20.35
C VAL A 430 27.22 42.91 -21.60
N ILE A 431 25.95 42.73 -21.97
CA ILE A 431 25.35 43.44 -23.13
C ILE A 431 25.38 44.96 -23.00
N GLU A 432 25.30 45.50 -21.78
CA GLU A 432 25.26 46.95 -21.52
C GLU A 432 26.64 47.62 -21.71
N LEU A 433 27.70 46.83 -21.87
CA LEU A 433 29.09 47.31 -22.03
C LEU A 433 29.51 47.45 -23.50
N PHE A 434 28.72 46.91 -24.42
CA PHE A 434 29.05 46.78 -25.83
C PHE A 434 28.02 47.49 -26.70
N SER A 435 28.40 47.92 -27.92
CA SER A 435 27.43 48.43 -28.88
C SER A 435 26.50 47.32 -29.40
N GLU A 436 25.25 47.66 -29.74
CA GLU A 436 24.29 46.69 -30.32
C GLU A 436 24.83 46.05 -31.63
N ASP A 437 25.74 46.74 -32.32
CA ASP A 437 26.34 46.31 -33.59
C ASP A 437 27.24 45.08 -33.45
N ILE A 438 27.89 44.84 -32.30
CA ILE A 438 28.70 43.62 -32.07
C ILE A 438 27.82 42.36 -32.03
N PHE A 439 26.60 42.50 -31.54
CA PHE A 439 25.66 41.40 -31.38
C PHE A 439 24.77 41.19 -32.61
N GLN A 440 25.10 41.79 -33.76
CA GLN A 440 24.50 41.40 -35.03
C GLN A 440 24.82 39.93 -35.30
N GLU A 441 23.77 39.11 -35.28
CA GLU A 441 23.83 37.66 -35.02
C GLU A 441 24.89 36.93 -35.87
N GLN A 442 25.07 37.26 -37.15
CA GLN A 442 25.94 36.47 -38.05
C GLN A 442 27.44 36.45 -37.73
N LEU A 443 28.07 37.60 -37.46
CA LEU A 443 29.55 37.65 -37.40
C LEU A 443 30.11 37.07 -36.09
N LEU A 444 29.35 37.24 -35.01
CA LEU A 444 29.68 36.69 -33.70
C LEU A 444 29.35 35.19 -33.62
N GLU A 445 28.24 34.77 -34.23
CA GLU A 445 27.87 33.36 -34.34
C GLU A 445 28.92 32.55 -35.11
N GLU A 446 29.33 33.02 -36.30
CA GLU A 446 30.34 32.33 -37.11
C GLU A 446 31.63 32.07 -36.31
N LYS A 447 32.12 33.06 -35.57
CA LYS A 447 33.36 32.90 -34.78
C LYS A 447 33.21 31.98 -33.58
N ILE A 448 32.07 31.99 -32.90
CA ILE A 448 31.81 31.05 -31.81
C ILE A 448 31.73 29.62 -32.35
N ILE A 449 31.11 29.44 -33.51
CA ILE A 449 31.06 28.15 -34.19
C ILE A 449 32.47 27.68 -34.57
N GLU A 450 33.31 28.55 -35.14
CA GLU A 450 34.72 28.22 -35.41
C GLU A 450 35.50 27.80 -34.17
N PHE A 451 35.25 28.48 -33.05
CA PHE A 451 35.83 28.13 -31.76
C PHE A 451 35.34 26.78 -31.22
N ILE A 452 34.05 26.49 -31.32
CA ILE A 452 33.51 25.17 -30.96
C ILE A 452 34.19 24.09 -31.81
N PHE A 453 34.42 24.33 -33.10
CA PHE A 453 35.16 23.41 -33.96
C PHE A 453 36.61 23.23 -33.57
N SER A 454 37.30 24.30 -33.17
CA SER A 454 38.69 24.21 -32.73
C SER A 454 38.80 23.44 -31.41
N LEU A 455 37.83 23.60 -30.50
CA LEU A 455 37.67 22.80 -29.29
C LEU A 455 37.42 21.33 -29.62
N ILE A 456 36.47 21.00 -30.49
CA ILE A 456 36.17 19.61 -30.89
C ILE A 456 37.43 18.94 -31.44
N LYS A 457 38.18 19.64 -32.30
CA LYS A 457 39.46 19.15 -32.86
C LYS A 457 40.51 18.91 -31.78
N LYS A 458 40.59 19.75 -30.74
CA LYS A 458 41.54 19.60 -29.63
C LYS A 458 41.12 18.48 -28.68
N LEU A 459 39.81 18.34 -28.46
CA LEU A 459 39.18 17.28 -27.68
C LEU A 459 39.36 15.90 -28.32
N SER A 460 39.46 15.84 -29.65
CA SER A 460 39.70 14.58 -30.37
C SER A 460 41.17 14.11 -30.30
N SER A 461 42.11 14.99 -29.96
CA SER A 461 43.56 14.71 -30.09
C SER A 461 44.31 14.36 -28.78
N SER A 462 43.68 14.43 -27.58
CA SER A 462 44.39 14.17 -26.31
C SER A 462 43.66 13.18 -25.38
N GLU A 463 44.42 12.35 -24.66
CA GLU A 463 43.87 11.37 -23.71
C GLU A 463 43.16 12.05 -22.52
N GLU A 464 43.63 13.23 -22.13
CA GLU A 464 43.02 14.11 -21.13
C GLU A 464 41.62 14.59 -21.55
N SER A 465 41.34 14.67 -22.84
CA SER A 465 40.04 15.11 -23.34
C SER A 465 38.97 14.02 -23.20
N ALA A 466 39.37 12.75 -23.30
CA ALA A 466 38.47 11.63 -23.04
C ALA A 466 38.10 11.52 -21.54
N GLU A 467 38.99 11.91 -20.63
CA GLU A 467 38.69 12.07 -19.19
C GLU A 467 37.61 13.13 -18.99
N VAL A 468 37.80 14.31 -19.58
CA VAL A 468 36.84 15.43 -19.44
C VAL A 468 35.45 15.06 -19.98
N ILE A 469 35.39 14.40 -21.15
CA ILE A 469 34.13 13.93 -21.70
C ILE A 469 33.50 12.85 -20.81
N PHE A 470 34.30 11.94 -20.28
CA PHE A 470 33.82 10.89 -19.38
C PHE A 470 33.23 11.45 -18.08
N ASP A 471 33.97 12.33 -17.40
CA ASP A 471 33.53 12.97 -16.14
C ASP A 471 32.25 13.79 -16.37
N TYR A 472 32.17 14.46 -17.52
CA TYR A 472 30.98 15.21 -17.91
C TYR A 472 29.77 14.30 -18.18
N LEU A 473 29.93 13.26 -19.00
CA LEU A 473 28.85 12.34 -19.35
C LEU A 473 28.34 11.57 -18.13
N THR A 474 29.23 11.19 -17.22
CA THR A 474 28.86 10.47 -16.00
C THR A 474 28.26 11.37 -14.91
N GLY A 475 28.46 12.69 -15.01
CA GLY A 475 27.81 13.68 -14.14
C GLY A 475 26.33 13.91 -14.45
N PHE A 476 25.81 13.45 -15.60
CA PHE A 476 24.39 13.58 -15.91
C PHE A 476 23.52 12.78 -14.95
N LYS A 477 22.42 13.41 -14.52
CA LYS A 477 21.37 12.71 -13.77
C LYS A 477 20.52 11.88 -14.72
N VAL A 478 19.86 10.85 -14.18
CA VAL A 478 18.93 10.03 -14.97
C VAL A 478 17.84 10.87 -15.63
N GLU A 479 17.35 11.92 -14.97
CA GLU A 479 16.36 12.86 -15.54
C GLU A 479 16.85 13.67 -16.73
N ASP A 480 18.17 13.92 -16.81
CA ASP A 480 18.78 14.64 -17.92
C ASP A 480 18.90 13.76 -19.18
N LEU A 481 18.91 12.44 -19.01
CA LEU A 481 19.12 11.46 -20.09
C LEU A 481 17.81 10.87 -20.61
N ILE A 482 16.87 10.58 -19.71
CA ILE A 482 15.61 9.94 -20.03
C ILE A 482 14.51 10.62 -19.23
N THR A 483 13.48 11.10 -19.91
CA THR A 483 12.29 11.68 -19.28
C THR A 483 11.32 10.59 -18.81
N GLU A 484 10.53 10.91 -17.78
CA GLU A 484 9.50 10.02 -17.24
C GLU A 484 8.52 9.53 -18.34
N ASP A 485 8.12 10.43 -19.24
CA ASP A 485 7.21 10.11 -20.35
C ASP A 485 7.78 9.03 -21.28
N ILE A 486 9.09 9.07 -21.55
CA ILE A 486 9.79 8.07 -22.36
C ILE A 486 9.80 6.72 -21.64
N VAL A 487 10.10 6.72 -20.34
CA VAL A 487 10.09 5.50 -19.51
C VAL A 487 8.71 4.86 -19.50
N ILE A 488 7.65 5.65 -19.25
CA ILE A 488 6.28 5.17 -19.20
C ILE A 488 5.84 4.64 -20.57
N LYS A 489 6.12 5.36 -21.65
CA LYS A 489 5.79 4.91 -23.01
C LYS A 489 6.47 3.57 -23.33
N LYS A 490 7.74 3.40 -22.97
CA LYS A 490 8.48 2.16 -23.21
C LYS A 490 8.02 1.01 -22.33
N SER A 491 7.67 1.31 -21.07
CA SER A 491 7.03 0.37 -20.15
C SER A 491 5.72 -0.14 -20.73
N ARG A 492 4.87 0.75 -21.25
CA ARG A 492 3.62 0.38 -21.93
C ARG A 492 3.85 -0.54 -23.12
N GLU A 493 4.79 -0.21 -24.00
CA GLU A 493 5.13 -1.04 -25.17
C GLU A 493 5.60 -2.45 -24.78
N SER A 494 6.30 -2.59 -23.65
CA SER A 494 6.88 -3.87 -23.19
C SER A 494 5.98 -4.64 -22.21
N SER A 495 5.04 -3.94 -21.56
CA SER A 495 4.20 -4.46 -20.48
C SER A 495 3.37 -5.66 -20.93
N LYS A 496 2.82 -5.60 -22.15
CA LYS A 496 1.99 -6.67 -22.71
C LYS A 496 2.75 -7.99 -22.86
N GLU A 497 4.00 -7.95 -23.32
CA GLU A 497 4.84 -9.15 -23.43
C GLU A 497 5.20 -9.69 -22.04
N LEU A 498 5.51 -8.81 -21.08
CA LEU A 498 5.80 -9.20 -19.70
C LEU A 498 4.59 -9.85 -19.02
N TYR A 499 3.39 -9.26 -19.12
CA TYR A 499 2.17 -9.87 -18.60
C TYR A 499 1.90 -11.23 -19.25
N GLN A 500 2.14 -11.38 -20.57
CA GLN A 500 2.04 -12.68 -21.23
C GLN A 500 3.05 -13.71 -20.70
N GLN A 501 4.30 -13.33 -20.46
CA GLN A 501 5.30 -14.21 -19.87
C GLN A 501 4.94 -14.60 -18.44
N LEU A 502 4.46 -13.66 -17.62
CA LEU A 502 3.99 -13.93 -16.27
C LEU A 502 2.84 -14.93 -16.29
N LYS A 503 1.86 -14.81 -17.20
CA LYS A 503 0.75 -15.76 -17.37
C LYS A 503 1.21 -17.16 -17.80
N GLN A 504 2.37 -17.29 -18.45
CA GLN A 504 2.94 -18.57 -18.88
C GLN A 504 3.83 -19.22 -17.80
N SER A 505 4.17 -18.50 -16.73
CA SER A 505 5.02 -19.01 -15.65
C SER A 505 4.23 -19.85 -14.66
N ASN A 506 4.53 -21.15 -14.60
CA ASN A 506 3.93 -22.09 -13.64
C ASN A 506 4.82 -22.29 -12.40
N PHE A 507 6.01 -21.70 -12.35
CA PHE A 507 6.96 -21.93 -11.26
C PHE A 507 6.42 -21.43 -9.91
N ILE A 508 5.81 -20.24 -9.89
CA ILE A 508 5.24 -19.64 -8.68
C ILE A 508 4.08 -20.50 -8.17
N THR A 509 3.20 -20.94 -9.08
CA THR A 509 2.03 -21.75 -8.73
C THR A 509 2.43 -23.12 -8.21
N ALA A 510 3.47 -23.74 -8.80
CA ALA A 510 4.01 -25.02 -8.36
C ALA A 510 4.63 -24.94 -6.96
N GLU A 511 5.53 -23.98 -6.71
CA GLU A 511 6.17 -23.80 -5.39
C GLU A 511 5.16 -23.45 -4.29
N LEU A 512 4.22 -22.53 -4.56
CA LEU A 512 3.18 -22.17 -3.60
C LEU A 512 2.26 -23.34 -3.29
N SER A 513 1.87 -24.11 -4.30
CA SER A 513 1.05 -25.32 -4.10
C SER A 513 1.79 -26.36 -3.25
N GLN A 514 3.09 -26.53 -3.45
CA GLN A 514 3.89 -27.47 -2.68
C GLN A 514 4.09 -26.99 -1.23
N HIS A 515 4.35 -25.71 -1.02
CA HIS A 515 4.45 -25.11 0.31
C HIS A 515 3.14 -25.27 1.08
N LEU A 516 2.01 -24.87 0.48
CA LEU A 516 0.70 -25.02 1.09
C LEU A 516 0.37 -26.49 1.40
N ASN A 517 0.72 -27.41 0.49
CA ASN A 517 0.49 -28.83 0.75
C ASN A 517 1.19 -29.35 2.00
N ASN A 518 2.40 -28.86 2.29
CA ASN A 518 3.19 -29.32 3.43
C ASN A 518 2.87 -28.58 4.74
N GLU A 519 2.51 -27.30 4.68
CA GLU A 519 2.46 -26.44 5.86
C GLU A 519 1.05 -25.98 6.26
N PHE A 520 0.00 -26.32 5.49
CA PHE A 520 -1.35 -25.79 5.70
C PHE A 520 -1.89 -26.00 7.12
N PHE A 521 -1.89 -27.23 7.63
CA PHE A 521 -2.47 -27.53 8.96
C PHE A 521 -1.67 -26.90 10.10
N SER A 522 -0.34 -26.92 10.01
CA SER A 522 0.57 -26.24 10.95
C SER A 522 0.32 -24.73 10.99
N GLN A 523 0.20 -24.09 9.82
CA GLN A 523 -0.09 -22.66 9.73
C GLN A 523 -1.49 -22.32 10.25
N LEU A 524 -2.48 -23.16 9.94
CA LEU A 524 -3.86 -22.98 10.41
C LEU A 524 -3.94 -23.11 11.94
N ASN A 525 -3.30 -24.13 12.53
CA ASN A 525 -3.27 -24.32 13.97
C ASN A 525 -2.56 -23.15 14.69
N SER A 526 -1.44 -22.67 14.13
CA SER A 526 -0.72 -21.51 14.66
C SER A 526 -1.59 -20.24 14.69
N GLU A 527 -2.35 -20.00 13.62
CA GLU A 527 -3.22 -18.83 13.53
C GLU A 527 -4.43 -18.93 14.48
N LEU A 528 -5.05 -20.11 14.58
CA LEU A 528 -6.13 -20.40 15.53
C LEU A 528 -5.67 -20.20 16.97
N THR A 529 -4.48 -20.69 17.30
CA THR A 529 -3.87 -20.55 18.64
C THR A 529 -3.57 -19.08 18.97
N ALA A 530 -3.02 -18.32 18.01
CA ALA A 530 -2.63 -16.93 18.23
C ALA A 530 -3.84 -15.97 18.39
N ASN A 531 -5.01 -16.32 17.84
CA ASN A 531 -6.19 -15.46 17.82
C ASN A 531 -7.46 -16.16 18.35
N GLN A 532 -7.31 -17.15 19.23
CA GLN A 532 -8.40 -18.03 19.70
C GLN A 532 -9.64 -17.26 20.20
N GLU A 533 -9.45 -16.23 21.04
CA GLU A 533 -10.58 -15.41 21.54
C GLU A 533 -11.34 -14.69 20.42
N SER A 534 -10.62 -14.19 19.41
CA SER A 534 -11.23 -13.53 18.26
C SER A 534 -12.05 -14.52 17.45
N PHE A 535 -11.52 -15.73 17.20
CA PHE A 535 -12.26 -16.77 16.49
C PHE A 535 -13.48 -17.24 17.28
N LYS A 536 -13.40 -17.39 18.61
CA LYS A 536 -14.54 -17.76 19.47
C LYS A 536 -15.66 -16.73 19.40
N TYR A 537 -15.30 -15.45 19.51
CA TYR A 537 -16.27 -14.36 19.38
C TYR A 537 -16.93 -14.33 17.98
N GLU A 538 -16.18 -14.64 16.93
CA GLU A 538 -16.70 -14.71 15.57
C GLU A 538 -17.62 -15.91 15.35
N ALA A 539 -17.24 -17.08 15.85
CA ALA A 539 -18.07 -18.28 15.80
C ALA A 539 -19.37 -18.08 16.59
N GLU A 540 -19.31 -17.47 17.78
CA GLU A 540 -20.49 -17.11 18.58
C GLU A 540 -21.43 -16.16 17.81
N ASN A 541 -20.90 -15.11 17.17
CA ASN A 541 -21.72 -14.20 16.37
C ASN A 541 -22.34 -14.89 15.15
N TYR A 542 -21.60 -15.78 14.48
CA TYR A 542 -22.13 -16.57 13.39
C TYR A 542 -23.32 -17.43 13.87
N PHE A 543 -23.19 -18.15 14.98
CA PHE A 543 -24.30 -18.91 15.54
C PHE A 543 -25.47 -18.01 15.96
N LYS A 544 -25.22 -16.81 16.50
CA LYS A 544 -26.29 -15.83 16.80
C LYS A 544 -27.03 -15.34 15.56
N GLU A 545 -26.34 -15.13 14.44
CA GLU A 545 -26.97 -14.70 13.18
C GLU A 545 -27.91 -15.77 12.63
N LEU A 546 -27.63 -17.06 12.90
CA LEU A 546 -28.49 -18.18 12.52
C LEU A 546 -29.75 -18.32 13.40
N GLU A 547 -29.93 -17.50 14.45
CA GLU A 547 -31.08 -17.59 15.36
C GLU A 547 -32.42 -17.55 14.61
N ASN A 548 -32.58 -16.63 13.66
CA ASN A 548 -33.81 -16.49 12.89
C ASN A 548 -34.07 -17.73 12.01
N ASP A 549 -33.01 -18.30 11.41
CA ASP A 549 -33.11 -19.50 10.56
C ASP A 549 -33.50 -20.74 11.37
N PHE A 550 -33.15 -20.77 12.66
CA PHE A 550 -33.57 -21.83 13.59
C PHE A 550 -34.94 -21.56 14.22
N ALA A 551 -35.29 -20.30 14.49
CA ALA A 551 -36.56 -19.93 15.11
C ALA A 551 -37.78 -20.41 14.30
N ASP A 552 -37.69 -20.40 12.97
CA ASP A 552 -38.76 -20.84 12.06
C ASP A 552 -38.89 -22.37 11.94
N LYS A 553 -37.93 -23.15 12.47
CA LYS A 553 -37.98 -24.62 12.39
C LYS A 553 -39.02 -25.20 13.34
N GLU A 554 -39.65 -26.29 12.93
CA GLU A 554 -40.61 -26.99 13.79
C GLU A 554 -39.88 -27.68 14.95
N LEU A 555 -40.45 -27.63 16.16
CA LEU A 555 -39.90 -28.29 17.36
C LEU A 555 -39.69 -29.80 17.16
N LYS A 556 -40.44 -30.41 16.24
CA LYS A 556 -40.21 -31.80 15.84
C LYS A 556 -38.82 -32.04 15.28
N GLU A 557 -38.25 -31.06 14.57
CA GLU A 557 -36.94 -31.18 13.95
C GLU A 557 -35.85 -31.33 15.01
N LEU A 558 -36.03 -30.73 16.21
CA LEU A 558 -35.06 -30.78 17.30
C LEU A 558 -34.90 -32.19 17.90
N TYR A 559 -35.98 -32.85 18.33
CA TYR A 559 -35.85 -34.24 18.84
C TYR A 559 -35.76 -35.27 17.70
N GLN A 560 -36.09 -34.91 16.45
CA GLN A 560 -35.81 -35.76 15.28
C GLN A 560 -34.31 -35.87 14.98
N LEU A 561 -33.48 -34.94 15.45
CA LEU A 561 -32.02 -35.08 15.43
C LEU A 561 -31.53 -36.27 16.26
N LEU A 562 -32.35 -36.77 17.19
CA LEU A 562 -32.07 -37.91 18.08
C LEU A 562 -32.77 -39.21 17.61
N LYS A 563 -33.30 -39.26 16.37
CA LYS A 563 -34.10 -40.40 15.85
C LYS A 563 -33.30 -41.48 15.09
N GLY A 564 -32.00 -41.63 15.30
CA GLY A 564 -31.30 -42.85 14.85
C GLY A 564 -31.99 -44.10 15.44
N GLU A 565 -32.16 -45.19 14.68
CA GLU A 565 -32.84 -46.40 15.21
C GLU A 565 -32.20 -46.86 16.53
N GLU A 566 -30.87 -46.80 16.63
CA GLU A 566 -30.11 -47.10 17.82
C GLU A 566 -30.29 -46.05 18.94
N THR A 567 -30.34 -44.76 18.60
CA THR A 567 -30.58 -43.65 19.54
C THR A 567 -31.97 -43.70 20.15
N VAL A 568 -33.01 -44.02 19.36
CA VAL A 568 -34.38 -44.21 19.86
C VAL A 568 -34.44 -45.40 20.79
N ILE A 569 -33.74 -46.51 20.47
CA ILE A 569 -33.67 -47.69 21.34
C ILE A 569 -32.97 -47.33 22.65
N ASN A 570 -31.79 -46.73 22.60
CA ASN A 570 -31.01 -46.38 23.80
C ASN A 570 -31.71 -45.34 24.67
N LEU A 571 -32.33 -44.32 24.06
CA LEU A 571 -33.12 -43.32 24.79
C LEU A 571 -34.37 -43.96 25.40
N THR A 572 -35.03 -44.87 24.68
CA THR A 572 -36.12 -45.68 25.23
C THR A 572 -35.63 -46.51 26.40
N ASP A 573 -34.46 -47.13 26.32
CA ASP A 573 -33.87 -47.92 27.40
C ASP A 573 -33.50 -47.07 28.62
N SER A 574 -32.93 -45.88 28.42
CA SER A 574 -32.61 -44.93 29.51
C SER A 574 -33.87 -44.40 30.18
N ILE A 575 -34.89 -44.00 29.41
CA ILE A 575 -36.19 -43.59 29.95
C ILE A 575 -36.84 -44.78 30.68
N THR A 576 -36.76 -45.98 30.11
CA THR A 576 -37.26 -47.22 30.71
C THR A 576 -36.56 -47.50 32.05
N ALA A 577 -35.23 -47.39 32.11
CA ALA A 577 -34.44 -47.58 33.30
C ALA A 577 -34.77 -46.53 34.38
N PHE A 578 -34.90 -45.26 33.99
CA PHE A 578 -35.33 -44.20 34.91
C PHE A 578 -36.70 -44.50 35.53
N PHE A 579 -37.70 -44.84 34.72
CA PHE A 579 -39.03 -45.17 35.24
C PHE A 579 -39.02 -46.44 36.11
N TYR A 580 -38.22 -47.46 35.78
CA TYR A 580 -38.10 -48.65 36.63
C TYR A 580 -37.40 -48.38 37.96
N ASN A 581 -36.31 -47.61 37.95
CA ASN A 581 -35.53 -47.32 39.16
C ASN A 581 -36.28 -46.42 40.14
N ASN A 582 -37.22 -45.60 39.64
CA ASN A 582 -38.02 -44.69 40.46
C ASN A 582 -39.47 -45.17 40.66
N LEU A 583 -39.81 -46.37 40.19
CA LEU A 583 -41.16 -46.92 40.21
C LEU A 583 -41.79 -47.03 41.62
N PRO A 584 -41.03 -47.38 42.70
CA PRO A 584 -41.58 -47.44 44.05
C PRO A 584 -42.12 -46.10 44.55
N GLU A 585 -41.36 -45.01 44.36
CA GLU A 585 -41.76 -43.66 44.78
C GLU A 585 -42.93 -43.11 43.96
N LEU A 586 -43.08 -43.56 42.70
CA LEU A 586 -44.14 -43.12 41.80
C LEU A 586 -45.52 -43.77 42.07
N ILE A 587 -45.56 -44.93 42.74
CA ILE A 587 -46.78 -45.74 42.93
C ILE A 587 -47.33 -45.67 44.36
N GLU A 588 -46.51 -45.32 45.34
CA GLU A 588 -46.92 -45.21 46.74
C GLU A 588 -48.07 -44.20 46.94
N GLY A 589 -49.12 -44.61 47.66
CA GLY A 589 -50.37 -43.89 47.88
C GLY A 589 -51.33 -43.86 46.69
N ARG A 590 -50.90 -44.34 45.50
CA ARG A 590 -51.70 -44.25 44.27
C ARG A 590 -52.59 -45.47 44.03
N VAL A 591 -52.22 -46.64 44.57
CA VAL A 591 -53.01 -47.87 44.42
C VAL A 591 -54.32 -47.77 45.20
N ALA A 592 -54.30 -47.30 46.45
CA ALA A 592 -55.50 -47.05 47.25
C ALA A 592 -56.37 -45.95 46.63
N GLN A 593 -55.77 -44.89 46.10
CA GLN A 593 -56.51 -43.84 45.38
C GLN A 593 -57.24 -44.40 44.15
N ALA A 594 -56.58 -45.25 43.36
CA ALA A 594 -57.19 -45.88 42.18
C ALA A 594 -58.32 -46.86 42.57
N ALA A 595 -58.09 -47.67 43.61
CA ALA A 595 -59.09 -48.61 44.14
C ALA A 595 -60.33 -47.88 44.69
N ALA A 596 -60.14 -46.82 45.47
CA ALA A 596 -61.20 -45.99 46.01
C ALA A 596 -61.99 -45.29 44.89
N ALA A 597 -61.28 -44.71 43.91
CA ALA A 597 -61.89 -44.03 42.77
C ALA A 597 -62.80 -44.96 41.94
N ASN A 598 -62.43 -46.24 41.79
CA ASN A 598 -63.25 -47.24 41.10
C ASN A 598 -64.49 -47.66 41.90
N LEU A 599 -64.37 -47.84 43.22
CA LEU A 599 -65.52 -48.19 44.04
C LEU A 599 -66.50 -47.03 44.23
N HIS A 600 -66.03 -45.77 44.29
CA HIS A 600 -66.91 -44.61 44.34
C HIS A 600 -67.73 -44.41 43.06
N GLN A 601 -67.30 -44.99 41.92
CA GLN A 601 -68.09 -45.00 40.69
C GLN A 601 -69.28 -45.96 40.76
N LEU A 602 -69.30 -46.92 41.70
CA LEU A 602 -70.38 -47.89 41.86
C LEU A 602 -71.56 -47.30 42.67
N SER A 603 -72.78 -47.58 42.21
CA SER A 603 -74.01 -47.28 42.95
C SER A 603 -74.10 -48.10 44.25
N ASP A 604 -74.95 -47.66 45.19
CA ASP A 604 -75.11 -48.36 46.48
C ASP A 604 -75.56 -49.83 46.29
N GLN A 605 -76.33 -50.11 45.24
CA GLN A 605 -76.76 -51.48 44.90
C GLN A 605 -75.61 -52.31 44.33
N GLU A 606 -74.75 -51.71 43.51
CA GLU A 606 -73.57 -52.39 42.94
C GLU A 606 -72.53 -52.68 44.02
N VAL A 607 -72.29 -51.76 44.95
CA VAL A 607 -71.41 -52.00 46.11
C VAL A 607 -72.00 -53.10 47.00
N GLN A 608 -73.30 -53.04 47.32
CA GLN A 608 -73.96 -54.10 48.09
C GLN A 608 -73.79 -55.47 47.39
N GLN A 609 -74.02 -55.54 46.08
CA GLN A 609 -73.89 -56.77 45.31
C GLN A 609 -72.45 -57.29 45.29
N ALA A 610 -71.47 -56.41 45.10
CA ALA A 610 -70.06 -56.75 45.07
C ALA A 610 -69.58 -57.34 46.42
N ILE A 611 -70.01 -56.73 47.54
CA ILE A 611 -69.70 -57.21 48.89
C ILE A 611 -70.47 -58.51 49.20
N GLU A 612 -71.75 -58.64 48.79
CA GLU A 612 -72.53 -59.88 48.95
C GLU A 612 -71.92 -61.03 48.14
N ASP A 613 -71.41 -60.77 46.94
CA ASP A 613 -70.80 -61.77 46.07
C ASP A 613 -69.46 -62.28 46.59
N PHE A 614 -68.69 -61.42 47.24
CA PHE A 614 -67.43 -61.72 47.90
C PHE A 614 -67.64 -62.32 49.31
N MET A 615 -68.11 -61.53 50.28
CA MET A 615 -68.27 -61.95 51.68
C MET A 615 -69.42 -62.93 51.89
N GLY A 616 -70.54 -62.74 51.19
CA GLY A 616 -71.76 -63.50 51.42
C GLY A 616 -71.63 -65.00 51.11
N LYS A 617 -70.67 -65.41 50.25
CA LYS A 617 -70.35 -66.82 50.00
C LYS A 617 -69.42 -67.40 51.08
N GLU A 618 -68.43 -66.64 51.53
CA GLU A 618 -67.43 -67.08 52.52
C GLU A 618 -68.02 -67.18 53.94
N LEU A 619 -69.06 -66.40 54.26
CA LEU A 619 -69.72 -66.40 55.58
C LEU A 619 -70.90 -67.39 55.72
N LYS A 620 -71.38 -68.03 54.64
CA LYS A 620 -72.46 -69.05 54.74
C LYS A 620 -72.19 -70.18 55.73
N PRO A 621 -70.96 -70.70 55.89
CA PRO A 621 -70.63 -71.75 56.84
C PRO A 621 -71.05 -71.49 58.29
N ILE A 622 -71.16 -70.22 58.71
CA ILE A 622 -71.69 -69.81 60.04
C ILE A 622 -73.09 -70.38 60.29
N THR A 623 -73.91 -70.45 59.25
CA THR A 623 -75.28 -70.95 59.34
C THR A 623 -75.32 -72.44 59.66
N TYR A 624 -74.42 -73.21 59.05
CA TYR A 624 -74.29 -74.65 59.30
C TYR A 624 -73.66 -74.94 60.66
N LEU A 625 -72.63 -74.17 61.05
CA LEU A 625 -72.02 -74.26 62.38
C LEU A 625 -73.03 -73.89 63.47
N GLY A 626 -73.86 -72.88 63.25
CA GLY A 626 -74.97 -72.49 64.12
C GLY A 626 -75.96 -73.64 64.36
N ALA A 627 -76.28 -74.42 63.32
CA ALA A 627 -77.14 -75.59 63.44
C ALA A 627 -76.49 -76.68 64.32
N VAL A 628 -75.21 -76.97 64.10
CA VAL A 628 -74.48 -77.99 64.88
C VAL A 628 -74.36 -77.58 66.35
N LEU A 629 -73.97 -76.33 66.61
CA LEU A 629 -73.85 -75.79 67.96
C LEU A 629 -75.21 -75.65 68.67
N GLY A 630 -76.25 -75.26 67.93
CA GLY A 630 -77.61 -75.23 68.43
C GLY A 630 -78.11 -76.61 68.85
N ALA A 631 -77.80 -77.65 68.07
CA ALA A 631 -78.11 -79.04 68.41
C ALA A 631 -77.39 -79.49 69.70
N ALA A 632 -76.10 -79.17 69.79
CA ALA A 632 -75.27 -79.48 70.96
C ALA A 632 -75.78 -78.75 72.22
N ALA A 633 -76.13 -77.47 72.11
CA ALA A 633 -76.76 -76.72 73.20
C ALA A 633 -78.07 -77.38 73.62
N GLY A 634 -78.96 -77.71 72.68
CA GLY A 634 -80.22 -78.41 72.96
C GLY A 634 -80.02 -79.74 73.73
N LEU A 635 -79.01 -80.53 73.34
CA LEU A 635 -78.62 -81.75 74.04
C LEU A 635 -78.13 -81.48 75.48
N ILE A 636 -77.22 -80.51 75.65
CA ILE A 636 -76.66 -80.16 76.97
C ILE A 636 -77.76 -79.64 77.90
N PHE A 637 -78.67 -78.79 77.42
CA PHE A 637 -79.78 -78.27 78.21
C PHE A 637 -80.77 -79.37 78.62
N SER A 638 -81.05 -80.32 77.73
CA SER A 638 -81.91 -81.47 78.03
C SER A 638 -81.28 -82.42 79.06
N LEU A 639 -79.98 -82.75 78.92
CA LEU A 639 -79.27 -83.69 79.80
C LEU A 639 -78.90 -83.11 81.16
N SER A 640 -78.65 -81.81 81.25
CA SER A 640 -78.26 -81.14 82.51
C SER A 640 -79.43 -80.93 83.48
N GLY A 641 -80.68 -81.13 83.04
CA GLY A 641 -81.86 -80.83 83.83
C GLY A 641 -82.08 -79.35 84.12
N ALA A 642 -81.29 -78.46 83.50
CA ALA A 642 -81.41 -77.00 83.66
C ALA A 642 -82.81 -76.49 83.24
N GLU A 643 -83.44 -77.14 82.27
CA GLU A 643 -84.83 -76.89 81.85
C GLU A 643 -85.88 -77.28 82.92
N ALA A 644 -85.57 -78.16 83.86
CA ALA A 644 -86.47 -78.50 84.97
C ALA A 644 -86.23 -77.63 86.21
N ALA A 645 -85.00 -77.14 86.39
CA ALA A 645 -84.58 -76.32 87.53
C ALA A 645 -85.02 -74.85 87.43
N VAL A 646 -85.16 -74.31 86.22
CA VAL A 646 -85.59 -72.92 85.99
C VAL A 646 -87.13 -72.77 85.97
N PHE A 647 -87.87 -73.84 85.64
CA PHE A 647 -89.29 -73.76 85.29
C PHE A 647 -90.27 -74.25 86.38
N ASN A 648 -89.79 -74.59 87.59
CA ASN A 648 -90.63 -75.17 88.66
C ASN A 648 -90.93 -74.24 89.85
N SER A 649 -90.66 -72.94 89.77
CA SER A 649 -90.91 -72.01 90.90
C SER A 649 -91.16 -70.54 90.56
N ALA A 650 -91.69 -70.21 89.37
CA ALA A 650 -91.97 -68.82 88.95
C ALA A 650 -93.31 -68.62 88.17
N PRO A 651 -93.87 -67.39 88.13
CA PRO A 651 -95.09 -67.07 87.36
C PRO A 651 -94.90 -67.26 85.83
N LEU A 652 -95.98 -67.64 85.12
CA LEU A 652 -95.99 -67.91 83.67
C LEU A 652 -95.26 -66.86 82.81
N TRP A 653 -95.48 -65.56 83.03
CA TRP A 653 -94.81 -64.51 82.26
C TRP A 653 -93.29 -64.46 82.49
N LEU A 654 -92.83 -64.79 83.70
CA LEU A 654 -91.41 -64.84 84.04
C LEU A 654 -90.73 -66.03 83.36
N ASN A 655 -91.46 -67.13 83.13
CA ASN A 655 -90.97 -68.27 82.35
C ASN A 655 -90.76 -67.91 80.88
N TYR A 656 -91.65 -67.11 80.26
CA TYR A 656 -91.42 -66.63 78.90
C TYR A 656 -90.22 -65.68 78.81
N LEU A 657 -90.06 -64.77 79.76
CA LEU A 657 -88.92 -63.85 79.79
C LEU A 657 -87.60 -64.58 80.07
N SER A 658 -87.57 -65.51 81.03
CA SER A 658 -86.38 -66.31 81.34
C SER A 658 -85.98 -67.20 80.16
N SER A 659 -86.95 -67.75 79.41
CA SER A 659 -86.70 -68.44 78.15
C SER A 659 -86.16 -67.54 77.06
N ALA A 660 -86.75 -66.36 76.84
CA ALA A 660 -86.26 -65.41 75.84
C ALA A 660 -84.80 -65.01 76.13
N VAL A 661 -84.46 -64.76 77.39
CA VAL A 661 -83.09 -64.42 77.81
C VAL A 661 -82.16 -65.62 77.74
N LEU A 662 -82.60 -66.82 78.13
CA LEU A 662 -81.78 -68.04 78.05
C LEU A 662 -81.52 -68.43 76.59
N TYR A 663 -82.55 -68.59 75.77
CA TYR A 663 -82.39 -68.93 74.36
C TYR A 663 -81.75 -67.80 73.55
N GLY A 664 -81.96 -66.53 73.94
CA GLY A 664 -81.24 -65.38 73.39
C GLY A 664 -79.76 -65.37 73.76
N GLY A 665 -79.43 -65.67 75.01
CA GLY A 665 -78.05 -65.79 75.49
C GLY A 665 -77.32 -66.99 74.88
N VAL A 666 -78.01 -68.12 74.72
CA VAL A 666 -77.50 -69.29 73.99
C VAL A 666 -77.34 -68.97 72.50
N GLY A 667 -78.30 -68.27 71.88
CA GLY A 667 -78.20 -67.79 70.50
C GLY A 667 -77.01 -66.86 70.29
N TRP A 668 -76.79 -65.90 71.19
CA TRP A 668 -75.61 -65.04 71.20
C TRP A 668 -74.31 -65.83 71.34
N LEU A 669 -74.22 -66.73 72.32
CA LEU A 669 -73.04 -67.55 72.57
C LEU A 669 -72.72 -68.46 71.37
N THR A 670 -73.72 -69.13 70.82
CA THR A 670 -73.57 -70.00 69.64
C THR A 670 -73.16 -69.22 68.40
N ASN A 671 -73.57 -67.95 68.26
CA ASN A 671 -73.15 -67.12 67.14
C ASN A 671 -71.72 -66.58 67.30
N VAL A 672 -71.33 -66.16 68.52
CA VAL A 672 -69.94 -65.81 68.84
C VAL A 672 -69.01 -67.00 68.58
N LEU A 673 -69.40 -68.19 69.03
CA LEU A 673 -68.66 -69.43 68.76
C LEU A 673 -68.64 -69.78 67.27
N ALA A 674 -69.76 -69.64 66.55
CA ALA A 674 -69.80 -69.94 65.12
C ALA A 674 -68.87 -69.02 64.32
N ILE A 675 -68.82 -67.73 64.65
CA ILE A 675 -67.88 -66.76 64.05
C ILE A 675 -66.44 -67.09 64.43
N TRP A 676 -66.19 -67.37 65.70
CA TRP A 676 -64.86 -67.80 66.16
C TRP A 676 -64.39 -69.08 65.44
N MET A 677 -65.29 -70.04 65.20
CA MET A 677 -65.01 -71.29 64.48
C MET A 677 -64.82 -71.13 62.96
N ILE A 678 -65.08 -69.94 62.40
CA ILE A 678 -64.72 -69.64 61.01
C ILE A 678 -63.20 -69.63 60.87
N PHE A 679 -62.50 -69.01 61.82
CA PHE A 679 -61.06 -68.84 61.78
C PHE A 679 -60.33 -69.89 62.62
N HIS A 680 -60.89 -70.25 63.79
CA HIS A 680 -60.29 -71.16 64.76
C HIS A 680 -60.87 -72.58 64.75
N PRO A 681 -60.10 -73.61 65.12
CA PRO A 681 -58.65 -73.56 65.32
C PRO A 681 -57.91 -73.47 63.97
N TYR A 682 -56.80 -72.74 63.93
CA TYR A 682 -56.02 -72.50 62.72
C TYR A 682 -55.45 -73.76 62.03
N GLN A 683 -55.27 -74.84 62.79
CA GLN A 683 -54.70 -76.11 62.33
C GLN A 683 -55.64 -77.28 62.62
N GLU A 684 -55.51 -78.34 61.81
CA GLU A 684 -56.23 -79.60 62.04
C GLU A 684 -55.81 -80.19 63.39
N LYS A 685 -56.79 -80.52 64.25
CA LYS A 685 -56.53 -81.23 65.50
C LYS A 685 -56.91 -82.70 65.35
N LYS A 686 -56.05 -83.60 65.83
CA LYS A 686 -56.27 -85.06 65.78
C LYS A 686 -56.33 -85.64 67.18
N ILE A 687 -57.31 -86.51 67.44
CA ILE A 687 -57.42 -87.29 68.68
C ILE A 687 -57.42 -88.77 68.31
N ALA A 688 -56.50 -89.54 68.88
CA ALA A 688 -56.34 -90.98 68.63
C ALA A 688 -56.28 -91.37 67.12
N GLY A 689 -55.66 -90.52 66.29
CA GLY A 689 -55.52 -90.73 64.84
C GLY A 689 -56.72 -90.31 63.99
N VAL A 690 -57.84 -89.92 64.60
CA VAL A 690 -59.04 -89.40 63.90
C VAL A 690 -59.06 -87.87 63.99
N GLY A 691 -59.24 -87.20 62.86
CA GLY A 691 -59.37 -85.74 62.80
C GLY A 691 -60.63 -85.26 63.52
N ILE A 692 -60.50 -84.21 64.33
CA ILE A 692 -61.65 -83.58 64.99
C ILE A 692 -62.46 -82.87 63.90
N PRO A 693 -63.76 -83.18 63.74
CA PRO A 693 -64.59 -82.50 62.75
C PRO A 693 -64.61 -80.98 63.03
N PHE A 694 -64.60 -80.19 61.96
CA PHE A 694 -64.52 -78.72 62.03
C PHE A 694 -63.19 -78.16 62.58
N THR A 695 -62.10 -78.93 62.48
CA THR A 695 -60.73 -78.44 62.64
C THR A 695 -59.92 -78.76 61.37
N PRO A 696 -59.20 -77.81 60.74
CA PRO A 696 -59.12 -76.39 61.08
C PRO A 696 -60.45 -75.65 60.82
N GLY A 697 -60.53 -74.40 61.28
CA GLY A 697 -61.63 -73.48 61.01
C GLY A 697 -61.91 -73.34 59.50
N VAL A 698 -63.10 -72.89 59.14
CA VAL A 698 -63.60 -72.92 57.76
C VAL A 698 -62.77 -72.09 56.77
N VAL A 699 -62.33 -70.89 57.15
CA VAL A 699 -61.47 -70.03 56.33
C VAL A 699 -60.07 -70.63 56.25
N ALA A 700 -59.53 -71.09 57.38
CA ALA A 700 -58.24 -71.79 57.43
C ALA A 700 -58.23 -73.08 56.59
N LYS A 701 -59.37 -73.76 56.41
CA LYS A 701 -59.54 -74.93 55.54
C LYS A 701 -59.69 -74.58 54.05
N ASN A 702 -60.27 -73.44 53.73
CA ASN A 702 -60.61 -73.03 52.35
C ASN A 702 -59.78 -71.83 51.84
N ARG A 703 -58.59 -71.58 52.39
CA ARG A 703 -57.73 -70.43 52.04
C ARG A 703 -57.55 -70.21 50.54
N GLY A 704 -57.32 -71.29 49.78
CA GLY A 704 -57.18 -71.20 48.32
C GLY A 704 -58.42 -70.64 47.62
N ARG A 705 -59.62 -70.99 48.09
CA ARG A 705 -60.89 -70.45 47.54
C ARG A 705 -61.09 -68.98 47.93
N PHE A 706 -60.70 -68.62 49.15
CA PHE A 706 -60.74 -67.24 49.62
C PHE A 706 -59.79 -66.36 48.79
N ALA A 707 -58.54 -66.79 48.63
CA ALA A 707 -57.55 -66.14 47.78
C ALA A 707 -58.04 -65.92 46.35
N ASP A 708 -58.63 -66.93 45.72
CA ASP A 708 -59.21 -66.81 44.38
C ASP A 708 -60.39 -65.82 44.31
N SER A 709 -61.16 -65.72 45.39
CA SER A 709 -62.30 -64.80 45.47
C SER A 709 -61.86 -63.37 45.73
N MET A 710 -60.82 -63.17 46.56
CA MET A 710 -60.19 -61.88 46.79
C MET A 710 -59.52 -61.36 45.52
N GLY A 711 -58.75 -62.19 44.81
CA GLY A 711 -58.15 -61.80 43.53
C GLY A 711 -59.17 -61.45 42.46
N LYS A 712 -60.30 -62.19 42.38
CA LYS A 712 -61.41 -61.83 41.48
C LYS A 712 -62.07 -60.51 41.85
N PHE A 713 -62.20 -60.21 43.14
CA PHE A 713 -62.79 -58.97 43.62
C PHE A 713 -61.88 -57.77 43.31
N VAL A 714 -60.57 -57.90 43.54
CA VAL A 714 -59.58 -56.89 43.20
C VAL A 714 -59.57 -56.58 41.70
N GLU A 715 -59.47 -57.60 40.84
CA GLU A 715 -59.44 -57.42 39.38
C GLU A 715 -60.76 -56.87 38.80
N LYS A 716 -61.91 -57.32 39.31
CA LYS A 716 -63.21 -56.95 38.73
C LYS A 716 -63.82 -55.68 39.28
N GLU A 717 -63.51 -55.30 40.52
CA GLU A 717 -64.19 -54.21 41.22
C GLU A 717 -63.24 -53.10 41.67
N LEU A 718 -61.99 -53.41 42.06
CA LEU A 718 -61.05 -52.42 42.60
C LEU A 718 -60.12 -51.84 41.54
N LEU A 719 -59.51 -52.66 40.70
CA LEU A 719 -58.53 -52.25 39.69
C LEU A 719 -58.91 -52.83 38.32
N LYS A 720 -59.95 -52.26 37.68
CA LYS A 720 -60.46 -52.75 36.39
C LYS A 720 -59.63 -52.26 35.21
N ALA A 721 -59.20 -53.17 34.34
CA ALA A 721 -58.37 -52.85 33.18
C ALA A 721 -59.02 -51.86 32.19
N ASP A 722 -60.32 -51.97 31.96
CA ASP A 722 -61.09 -51.11 31.06
C ASP A 722 -61.36 -49.70 31.63
N SER A 723 -61.26 -49.53 32.95
CA SER A 723 -61.40 -48.22 33.62
C SER A 723 -60.10 -47.42 33.67
N ALA A 724 -58.94 -48.05 33.44
CA ALA A 724 -57.62 -47.43 33.62
C ALA A 724 -57.42 -46.16 32.77
N ALA A 725 -57.89 -46.18 31.52
CA ALA A 725 -57.80 -45.04 30.61
C ALA A 725 -58.64 -43.83 31.09
N GLU A 726 -59.80 -44.08 31.72
CA GLU A 726 -60.68 -43.04 32.25
C GLU A 726 -60.10 -42.43 33.53
N ILE A 727 -59.46 -43.24 34.38
CA ILE A 727 -58.76 -42.78 35.58
C ILE A 727 -57.58 -41.88 35.21
N ILE A 728 -56.75 -42.29 34.25
CA ILE A 728 -55.61 -41.47 33.78
C ILE A 728 -56.12 -40.14 33.21
N GLU A 729 -57.22 -40.14 32.47
CA GLU A 729 -57.80 -38.91 31.92
C GLU A 729 -58.37 -37.99 33.01
N LYS A 730 -59.14 -38.53 33.96
CA LYS A 730 -59.70 -37.73 35.07
C LYS A 730 -58.62 -37.13 35.97
N ASN A 731 -57.48 -37.80 36.09
CA ASN A 731 -56.34 -37.34 36.89
C ASN A 731 -55.25 -36.63 36.06
N ARG A 732 -55.47 -36.38 34.76
CA ARG A 732 -54.46 -35.78 33.85
C ARG A 732 -53.82 -34.52 34.43
N SER A 733 -54.64 -33.57 34.88
CA SER A 733 -54.17 -32.31 35.45
C SER A 733 -53.31 -32.53 36.69
N GLN A 734 -53.76 -33.41 37.59
CA GLN A 734 -53.03 -33.73 38.82
C GLN A 734 -51.70 -34.44 38.53
N ILE A 735 -51.67 -35.38 37.58
CA ILE A 735 -50.45 -36.08 37.14
C ILE A 735 -49.45 -35.06 36.59
N LYS A 736 -49.91 -34.16 35.73
CA LYS A 736 -49.08 -33.12 35.15
C LYS A 736 -48.52 -32.16 36.20
N GLU A 737 -49.37 -31.64 37.08
CA GLU A 737 -48.95 -30.72 38.14
C GLU A 737 -47.93 -31.39 39.07
N THR A 738 -48.15 -32.65 39.45
CA THR A 738 -47.23 -33.41 40.32
C THR A 738 -45.85 -33.58 39.66
N ILE A 739 -45.80 -33.96 38.38
CA ILE A 739 -44.52 -34.14 37.67
C ILE A 739 -43.82 -32.79 37.46
N LEU A 740 -44.56 -31.74 37.10
CA LEU A 740 -43.99 -30.39 36.96
C LEU A 740 -43.42 -29.90 38.30
N GLU A 741 -44.15 -30.07 39.41
CA GLU A 741 -43.67 -29.72 40.76
C GLU A 741 -42.42 -30.50 41.15
N TYR A 742 -42.33 -31.79 40.80
CA TYR A 742 -41.14 -32.61 41.06
C TYR A 742 -39.90 -32.05 40.35
N PHE A 743 -39.98 -31.75 39.05
CA PHE A 743 -38.83 -31.19 38.32
C PHE A 743 -38.51 -29.76 38.75
N ASP A 744 -39.52 -28.95 39.07
CA ASP A 744 -39.33 -27.57 39.55
C ASP A 744 -38.64 -27.52 40.92
N GLN A 745 -39.05 -28.38 41.87
CA GLN A 745 -38.43 -28.50 43.19
C GLN A 745 -36.97 -28.96 43.13
N ASN A 746 -36.63 -29.76 42.13
CA ASN A 746 -35.27 -30.24 41.87
C ASN A 746 -34.51 -29.38 40.84
N ASN A 747 -35.02 -28.19 40.49
CA ASN A 747 -34.41 -27.26 39.53
C ASN A 747 -34.00 -27.92 38.18
N TYR A 748 -34.78 -28.91 37.74
CA TYR A 748 -34.55 -29.67 36.51
C TYR A 748 -33.18 -30.39 36.46
N GLN A 749 -32.52 -30.65 37.60
CA GLN A 749 -31.20 -31.27 37.66
C GLN A 749 -31.13 -32.59 36.89
N GLN A 750 -32.19 -33.41 36.98
CA GLN A 750 -32.29 -34.70 36.29
C GLN A 750 -32.21 -34.56 34.76
N PHE A 751 -32.68 -33.45 34.19
CA PHE A 751 -32.57 -33.20 32.74
C PHE A 751 -31.10 -33.01 32.32
N PHE A 752 -30.34 -32.24 33.09
CA PHE A 752 -28.92 -32.00 32.80
C PHE A 752 -28.06 -33.23 33.11
N GLU A 753 -28.37 -33.99 34.16
CA GLU A 753 -27.73 -35.28 34.44
C GLU A 753 -27.92 -36.26 33.29
N LEU A 754 -29.12 -36.35 32.71
CA LEU A 754 -29.36 -37.18 31.54
C LEU A 754 -28.50 -36.77 30.32
N ILE A 755 -28.29 -35.46 30.09
CA ILE A 755 -27.40 -34.99 29.02
C ILE A 755 -25.94 -35.40 29.31
N LYS A 756 -25.49 -35.25 30.56
CA LYS A 756 -24.13 -35.60 31.00
C LYS A 756 -23.86 -37.11 30.89
N GLU A 757 -24.81 -37.94 31.33
CA GLU A 757 -24.70 -39.41 31.28
C GLU A 757 -24.71 -39.99 29.85
N ASN A 758 -25.27 -39.25 28.89
CA ASN A 758 -25.38 -39.66 27.49
C ASN A 758 -24.45 -38.86 26.56
N ASN A 759 -23.43 -38.19 27.10
CA ASN A 759 -22.52 -37.30 26.36
C ASN A 759 -21.83 -37.99 25.16
N GLU A 760 -21.32 -39.21 25.30
CA GLU A 760 -20.66 -39.98 24.24
C GLU A 760 -21.62 -40.29 23.09
N LEU A 761 -22.86 -40.67 23.41
CA LEU A 761 -23.90 -40.94 22.43
C LEU A 761 -24.31 -39.66 21.70
N LEU A 762 -24.48 -38.56 22.43
CA LEU A 762 -24.84 -37.26 21.87
C LEU A 762 -23.72 -36.71 20.97
N ALA A 763 -22.45 -36.91 21.34
CA ALA A 763 -21.29 -36.57 20.53
C ALA A 763 -21.27 -37.36 19.22
N ALA A 764 -21.53 -38.66 19.28
CA ALA A 764 -21.58 -39.52 18.10
C ALA A 764 -22.69 -39.11 17.12
N GLU A 765 -23.90 -38.83 17.62
CA GLU A 765 -25.02 -38.37 16.79
C GLU A 765 -24.75 -36.97 16.21
N ALA A 766 -24.22 -36.05 17.01
CA ALA A 766 -23.84 -34.72 16.55
C ALA A 766 -22.80 -34.80 15.42
N LEU A 767 -21.77 -35.65 15.57
CA LEU A 767 -20.75 -35.86 14.55
C LEU A 767 -21.34 -36.49 13.28
N ALA A 768 -22.21 -37.49 13.40
CA ALA A 768 -22.90 -38.10 12.27
C ALA A 768 -23.75 -37.09 11.50
N LYS A 769 -24.42 -36.18 12.21
CA LYS A 769 -25.21 -35.12 11.59
C LYS A 769 -24.37 -34.04 10.94
N ILE A 770 -23.25 -33.66 11.57
CA ILE A 770 -22.27 -32.74 10.99
C ILE A 770 -21.71 -33.34 9.69
N ASP A 771 -21.37 -34.63 9.67
CA ASP A 771 -20.92 -35.34 8.47
C ASP A 771 -21.98 -35.31 7.35
N GLU A 772 -23.26 -35.56 7.68
CA GLU A 772 -24.36 -35.46 6.73
C GLU A 772 -24.54 -34.03 6.19
N LEU A 773 -24.38 -33.01 7.05
CA LEU A 773 -24.48 -31.60 6.66
C LEU A 773 -23.31 -31.18 5.77
N VAL A 774 -22.08 -31.58 6.11
CA VAL A 774 -20.87 -31.34 5.30
C VAL A 774 -21.07 -31.88 3.89
N LEU A 775 -21.61 -33.10 3.74
CA LEU A 775 -21.87 -33.71 2.42
C LEU A 775 -23.02 -33.06 1.64
N LYS A 776 -23.89 -32.29 2.30
CA LYS A 776 -25.02 -31.57 1.68
C LYS A 776 -24.72 -30.11 1.34
N LEU A 777 -23.59 -29.57 1.80
CA LEU A 777 -23.16 -28.22 1.48
C LEU A 777 -23.04 -28.03 -0.04
N LYS A 778 -23.58 -26.93 -0.55
CA LYS A 778 -23.44 -26.51 -1.94
C LYS A 778 -22.41 -25.40 -2.06
N ALA A 779 -21.88 -25.21 -3.27
CA ALA A 779 -20.95 -24.11 -3.55
C ALA A 779 -21.56 -22.72 -3.28
N GLU A 780 -22.88 -22.59 -3.40
CA GLU A 780 -23.64 -21.37 -3.07
C GLU A 780 -23.65 -21.06 -1.56
N ASP A 781 -23.60 -22.10 -0.71
CA ASP A 781 -23.53 -21.94 0.75
C ASP A 781 -22.14 -21.39 1.16
N LEU A 782 -21.11 -21.79 0.40
CA LEU A 782 -19.76 -21.25 0.51
C LEU A 782 -19.71 -19.75 0.22
N GLU A 783 -20.43 -19.22 -0.78
CA GLU A 783 -20.42 -17.77 -1.06
C GLU A 783 -20.97 -16.94 0.10
N LYS A 784 -22.07 -17.41 0.72
CA LYS A 784 -22.68 -16.73 1.87
C LYS A 784 -21.75 -16.73 3.08
N ALA A 785 -21.06 -17.85 3.32
CA ALA A 785 -20.05 -17.96 4.39
C ALA A 785 -18.75 -17.21 4.05
N ALA A 786 -18.38 -17.16 2.77
CA ALA A 786 -17.14 -16.55 2.29
C ALA A 786 -17.20 -15.03 2.25
N ALA A 787 -18.36 -14.40 2.03
CA ALA A 787 -18.41 -12.93 1.90
C ALA A 787 -17.95 -12.18 3.17
N PRO A 788 -18.42 -12.51 4.39
CA PRO A 788 -17.88 -11.91 5.63
C PRO A 788 -16.42 -12.31 5.88
N PHE A 789 -16.07 -13.57 5.57
CA PHE A 789 -14.72 -14.10 5.74
C PHE A 789 -13.72 -13.41 4.82
N ASN A 790 -14.03 -13.22 3.54
CA ASN A 790 -13.24 -12.47 2.56
C ASN A 790 -13.01 -11.03 2.99
N GLN A 791 -14.06 -10.35 3.48
CA GLN A 791 -13.92 -8.97 3.93
C GLN A 791 -12.93 -8.86 5.11
N LYS A 792 -12.92 -9.83 6.02
CA LYS A 792 -12.00 -9.87 7.16
C LYS A 792 -10.62 -10.44 6.81
N LEU A 793 -10.55 -11.45 5.94
CA LEU A 793 -9.31 -11.99 5.38
C LEU A 793 -8.56 -10.90 4.64
N ASN A 794 -9.26 -10.10 3.82
CA ASN A 794 -8.66 -8.95 3.16
C ASN A 794 -8.15 -7.91 4.16
N LYS A 795 -8.85 -7.68 5.29
CA LYS A 795 -8.33 -6.82 6.38
C LYS A 795 -7.11 -7.42 7.09
N TYR A 796 -7.10 -8.73 7.33
CA TYR A 796 -6.00 -9.44 7.95
C TYR A 796 -4.76 -9.43 7.05
N LEU A 797 -4.96 -9.73 5.77
CA LEU A 797 -3.93 -9.66 4.75
C LEU A 797 -3.43 -8.23 4.59
N ASP A 798 -4.29 -7.21 4.57
CA ASP A 798 -3.87 -5.80 4.60
C ASP A 798 -2.95 -5.52 5.80
N LYS A 799 -3.25 -6.06 6.98
CA LYS A 799 -2.41 -5.95 8.18
C LYS A 799 -1.07 -6.70 8.04
N LYS A 800 -1.05 -7.94 7.52
CA LYS A 800 0.18 -8.73 7.33
C LYS A 800 1.06 -8.16 6.21
N ILE A 801 0.46 -7.86 5.06
CA ILE A 801 1.07 -7.27 3.87
C ILE A 801 1.63 -5.88 4.17
N SER A 802 0.98 -5.12 5.06
CA SER A 802 1.53 -3.85 5.54
C SER A 802 2.91 -4.00 6.19
N GLY A 803 3.17 -5.14 6.84
CA GLY A 803 4.45 -5.49 7.45
C GLY A 803 5.45 -6.20 6.52
N VAL A 804 5.04 -6.60 5.31
CA VAL A 804 5.94 -7.22 4.33
C VAL A 804 6.80 -6.14 3.68
N ASN A 805 8.12 -6.33 3.76
CA ASN A 805 9.07 -5.54 3.00
C ASN A 805 9.30 -6.20 1.64
N PHE A 806 8.45 -5.91 0.64
CA PHE A 806 8.59 -6.54 -0.69
C PHE A 806 9.92 -6.20 -1.35
N VAL A 807 10.57 -5.11 -0.93
CA VAL A 807 11.92 -4.78 -1.36
C VAL A 807 12.90 -5.88 -0.99
N GLU A 808 12.82 -6.38 0.25
CA GLU A 808 13.68 -7.45 0.74
C GLU A 808 13.38 -8.78 0.05
N VAL A 809 12.10 -9.06 -0.22
CA VAL A 809 11.66 -10.23 -0.99
C VAL A 809 12.24 -10.19 -2.41
N ILE A 810 12.11 -9.06 -3.10
CA ILE A 810 12.62 -8.86 -4.46
C ILE A 810 14.15 -9.00 -4.48
N ARG A 811 14.87 -8.37 -3.52
CA ARG A 811 16.33 -8.54 -3.41
C ARG A 811 16.73 -10.00 -3.19
N ASN A 812 16.06 -10.70 -2.29
CA ASN A 812 16.38 -12.10 -1.99
C ASN A 812 16.14 -13.00 -3.20
N TYR A 813 15.04 -12.80 -3.93
CA TYR A 813 14.74 -13.55 -5.16
C TYR A 813 15.81 -13.31 -6.22
N LEU A 814 16.16 -12.04 -6.45
CA LEU A 814 17.11 -11.66 -7.48
C LEU A 814 18.51 -12.22 -7.19
N ASN A 815 18.90 -12.29 -5.92
CA ASN A 815 20.16 -12.87 -5.46
C ASN A 815 20.24 -14.40 -5.62
N HIS A 816 19.12 -15.12 -5.59
CA HIS A 816 19.12 -16.60 -5.53
C HIS A 816 18.75 -17.31 -6.84
N LYS A 817 18.02 -16.67 -7.77
CA LYS A 817 17.43 -17.39 -8.93
C LYS A 817 17.47 -16.67 -10.29
N SER A 818 18.10 -15.50 -10.42
CA SER A 818 18.07 -14.77 -11.70
C SER A 818 19.03 -15.35 -12.74
N ASP A 819 18.46 -15.92 -13.80
CA ASP A 819 19.12 -16.22 -15.07
C ASP A 819 18.83 -15.06 -16.04
N PHE A 820 19.81 -14.18 -16.23
CA PHE A 820 19.69 -13.02 -17.13
C PHE A 820 20.17 -13.35 -18.56
N SER A 821 20.62 -14.58 -18.82
CA SER A 821 21.20 -15.00 -20.09
C SER A 821 20.24 -14.78 -21.27
N GLY A 822 18.93 -15.02 -21.07
CA GLY A 822 17.90 -14.76 -22.07
C GLY A 822 17.70 -13.27 -22.38
N MET A 823 17.85 -12.38 -21.39
CA MET A 823 17.83 -10.92 -21.63
C MET A 823 19.09 -10.47 -22.36
N GLN A 824 20.24 -11.06 -22.04
CA GLN A 824 21.49 -10.78 -22.72
C GLN A 824 21.40 -11.15 -24.21
N GLU A 825 20.91 -12.33 -24.57
CA GLU A 825 20.70 -12.72 -25.97
C GLU A 825 19.68 -11.83 -26.69
N GLN A 826 18.61 -11.38 -26.01
CA GLN A 826 17.65 -10.45 -26.60
C GLN A 826 18.20 -9.03 -26.78
N LEU A 827 18.97 -8.52 -25.82
CA LEU A 827 19.65 -7.22 -25.93
C LEU A 827 20.66 -7.27 -27.06
N ILE A 828 21.50 -8.32 -27.08
CA ILE A 828 22.55 -8.50 -28.09
C ILE A 828 21.97 -8.72 -29.48
N SER A 829 20.91 -9.53 -29.64
CA SER A 829 20.28 -9.76 -30.94
C SER A 829 19.53 -8.54 -31.48
N LYS A 830 19.18 -7.59 -30.61
CA LYS A 830 18.53 -6.32 -30.97
C LYS A 830 19.50 -5.16 -31.13
N LEU A 831 20.80 -5.31 -30.80
CA LEU A 831 21.83 -4.29 -30.97
C LEU A 831 22.07 -4.00 -32.46
N ASP A 832 21.63 -2.82 -32.87
CA ASP A 832 21.91 -2.23 -34.18
C ASP A 832 22.30 -0.77 -33.94
N LEU A 833 23.29 -0.30 -34.71
CA LEU A 833 23.72 1.10 -34.74
C LEU A 833 22.53 2.04 -35.02
N THR A 834 21.52 1.60 -35.78
CA THR A 834 20.30 2.39 -36.03
C THR A 834 19.46 2.63 -34.77
N LYS A 835 19.43 1.69 -33.82
CA LYS A 835 18.71 1.87 -32.54
C LYS A 835 19.52 2.68 -31.54
N LEU A 836 20.84 2.54 -31.57
CA LEU A 836 21.75 3.33 -30.73
C LEU A 836 21.73 4.80 -31.13
N THR A 837 21.74 5.08 -32.42
CA THR A 837 21.58 6.45 -32.97
C THR A 837 20.21 7.03 -32.62
N ALA A 838 19.14 6.22 -32.62
CA ALA A 838 17.83 6.66 -32.17
C ALA A 838 17.77 6.96 -30.65
N ALA A 839 18.50 6.20 -29.84
CA ALA A 839 18.55 6.39 -28.38
C ALA A 839 19.44 7.57 -27.95
N ALA A 840 20.49 7.87 -28.71
CA ALA A 840 21.39 9.01 -28.50
C ALA A 840 20.84 10.32 -29.10
N ALA A 841 19.67 10.28 -29.74
CA ALA A 841 18.98 11.45 -30.25
C ALA A 841 18.04 12.00 -29.17
N GLY A 842 18.02 13.32 -29.03
CA GLY A 842 17.26 13.98 -27.99
C GLY A 842 17.71 15.41 -27.76
N SER A 843 17.09 16.04 -26.78
CA SER A 843 17.48 17.36 -26.30
C SER A 843 18.17 17.21 -24.95
N TYR A 844 19.41 17.66 -24.86
CA TYR A 844 20.26 17.50 -23.69
C TYR A 844 20.53 18.86 -23.08
N LYS A 845 20.16 19.03 -21.81
CA LYS A 845 20.41 20.28 -21.08
C LYS A 845 21.76 20.20 -20.36
N PHE A 846 22.56 21.26 -20.46
CA PHE A 846 23.83 21.35 -19.77
C PHE A 846 24.13 22.73 -19.23
N ASN A 847 24.80 22.76 -18.07
CA ASN A 847 25.16 24.00 -17.41
C ASN A 847 26.68 24.22 -17.43
N LEU A 848 27.09 25.46 -17.72
CA LEU A 848 28.49 25.89 -17.69
C LEU A 848 28.70 26.77 -16.46
N ASN A 849 29.64 26.40 -15.59
CA ASN A 849 29.97 27.16 -14.39
C ASN A 849 31.18 28.08 -14.62
N SER A 850 31.52 28.89 -13.60
CA SER A 850 32.63 29.86 -13.67
C SER A 850 34.00 29.19 -13.87
N ALA A 851 34.22 27.99 -13.32
CA ALA A 851 35.46 27.25 -13.51
C ALA A 851 35.63 26.78 -14.97
N HIS A 852 34.54 26.30 -15.60
CA HIS A 852 34.52 25.94 -17.01
C HIS A 852 34.80 27.15 -17.91
N LEU A 853 34.14 28.29 -17.65
CA LEU A 853 34.38 29.54 -18.40
C LEU A 853 35.83 30.04 -18.25
N LYS A 854 36.38 29.98 -17.05
CA LYS A 854 37.77 30.36 -16.79
C LYS A 854 38.77 29.53 -17.59
N ASN A 855 38.56 28.22 -17.68
CA ASN A 855 39.40 27.34 -18.51
C ASN A 855 39.20 27.61 -20.01
N LEU A 856 37.99 27.95 -20.42
CA LEU A 856 37.66 28.30 -21.79
C LEU A 856 38.46 29.52 -22.28
N LEU A 857 38.48 30.60 -21.48
CA LEU A 857 39.15 31.87 -21.81
C LEU A 857 40.69 31.77 -21.88
N LYS A 858 41.29 30.72 -21.32
CA LYS A 858 42.73 30.43 -21.46
C LYS A 858 43.07 29.82 -22.82
N ASN A 859 42.09 29.44 -23.63
CA ASN A 859 42.38 28.87 -24.94
C ASN A 859 42.84 29.97 -25.91
N LYS A 860 44.12 29.90 -26.32
CA LYS A 860 44.73 30.81 -27.29
C LYS A 860 44.06 30.88 -28.66
N GLU A 861 43.21 29.92 -29.00
CA GLU A 861 42.37 29.98 -30.21
C GLU A 861 41.30 31.07 -30.13
N LEU A 862 41.00 31.58 -28.92
CA LEU A 862 40.14 32.74 -28.71
C LEU A 862 40.86 34.08 -28.90
N TYR A 863 42.19 34.12 -29.04
CA TYR A 863 42.94 35.39 -29.19
C TYR A 863 42.50 36.25 -30.38
N PRO A 864 42.22 35.69 -31.58
CA PRO A 864 41.63 36.45 -32.69
C PRO A 864 40.23 37.01 -32.40
N PHE A 865 39.50 36.42 -31.44
CA PHE A 865 38.18 36.90 -31.02
C PHE A 865 38.27 38.12 -30.10
N PHE A 866 39.29 38.20 -29.25
CA PHE A 866 39.55 39.40 -28.44
C PHE A 866 39.80 40.64 -29.32
N GLY A 867 40.32 40.50 -30.53
CA GLY A 867 40.45 41.61 -31.49
C GLY A 867 39.12 42.27 -31.91
N LEU A 868 37.98 41.57 -31.78
CA LEU A 868 36.64 42.15 -32.00
C LEU A 868 36.07 42.83 -30.75
N ILE A 869 36.39 42.30 -29.56
CA ILE A 869 35.84 42.76 -28.28
C ILE A 869 36.62 43.94 -27.72
N VAL A 870 37.95 43.90 -27.81
CA VAL A 870 38.85 44.91 -27.25
C VAL A 870 38.54 46.34 -27.76
N PRO A 871 38.29 46.59 -29.06
CA PRO A 871 37.92 47.93 -29.54
C PRO A 871 36.69 48.51 -28.84
N GLU A 872 35.78 47.66 -28.39
CA GLU A 872 34.48 48.05 -27.83
C GLU A 872 34.54 48.22 -26.32
N LEU A 873 35.40 47.44 -25.64
CA LEU A 873 35.79 47.70 -24.25
C LEU A 873 36.54 49.04 -24.09
N LEU A 874 37.23 49.49 -25.14
CA LEU A 874 37.94 50.78 -25.18
C LEU A 874 37.03 51.98 -25.48
N ASN A 875 35.70 51.78 -25.56
CA ASN A 875 34.73 52.86 -25.74
C ASN A 875 34.45 53.67 -24.46
N THR A 876 35.13 53.34 -23.35
CA THR A 876 35.20 54.19 -22.16
C THR A 876 36.17 55.34 -22.38
N LYS A 877 35.79 56.57 -21.99
CA LYS A 877 36.64 57.76 -22.14
C LYS A 877 37.94 57.59 -21.37
N ILE A 878 39.04 57.33 -22.06
CA ILE A 878 40.38 57.28 -21.45
C ILE A 878 41.07 58.60 -21.74
N ASP A 879 41.08 59.44 -20.72
CA ASP A 879 41.57 60.81 -20.73
C ASP A 879 43.11 60.85 -20.63
N TYR A 880 43.83 61.02 -21.74
CA TYR A 880 45.30 61.14 -21.78
C TYR A 880 45.75 62.46 -22.43
N ASP A 881 46.73 63.14 -21.82
CA ASP A 881 47.30 64.39 -22.33
C ASP A 881 48.32 64.11 -23.45
N LEU A 882 47.80 63.58 -24.56
CA LEU A 882 48.57 63.31 -25.77
C LEU A 882 49.15 64.60 -26.36
N LYS A 883 48.47 65.74 -26.17
CA LYS A 883 48.90 67.07 -26.63
C LYS A 883 50.23 67.45 -25.99
N ALA A 884 50.32 67.42 -24.65
CA ALA A 884 51.56 67.73 -23.95
C ALA A 884 52.69 66.82 -24.40
N LYS A 885 52.40 65.52 -24.63
CA LYS A 885 53.42 64.56 -25.04
C LYS A 885 53.91 64.75 -26.48
N ILE A 886 53.02 65.04 -27.44
CA ILE A 886 53.40 65.35 -28.83
C ILE A 886 54.27 66.62 -28.88
N ILE A 887 53.89 67.65 -28.12
CA ILE A 887 54.66 68.90 -28.03
C ILE A 887 56.04 68.64 -27.41
N GLU A 888 56.11 67.83 -26.35
CA GLU A 888 57.37 67.41 -25.73
C GLU A 888 58.30 66.72 -26.74
N VAL A 889 57.77 65.81 -27.56
CA VAL A 889 58.52 65.09 -28.61
C VAL A 889 58.99 66.03 -29.73
N LEU A 890 58.10 66.88 -30.26
CA LEU A 890 58.44 67.84 -31.32
C LEU A 890 59.47 68.88 -30.89
N LYS A 891 59.50 69.24 -29.60
CA LYS A 891 60.54 70.09 -29.00
C LYS A 891 61.86 69.34 -28.81
N ALA A 892 61.80 68.10 -28.33
CA ALA A 892 62.97 67.27 -28.07
C ALA A 892 63.76 66.90 -29.34
N GLU A 893 63.10 66.82 -30.49
CA GLU A 893 63.71 66.50 -31.79
C GLU A 893 63.70 67.68 -32.77
N SER A 894 63.66 68.92 -32.26
CA SER A 894 63.52 70.14 -33.08
C SER A 894 64.58 70.27 -34.18
N ASP A 895 65.84 69.95 -33.89
CA ASP A 895 66.93 69.94 -34.88
C ASP A 895 66.64 69.04 -36.10
N ASN A 896 66.14 67.82 -35.85
CA ASN A 896 65.89 66.83 -36.90
C ASN A 896 64.76 67.29 -37.83
N TYR A 897 63.68 67.83 -37.26
CA TYR A 897 62.55 68.32 -38.04
C TYR A 897 62.84 69.64 -38.76
N LEU A 898 63.65 70.51 -38.17
CA LEU A 898 64.14 71.72 -38.84
C LEU A 898 64.99 71.36 -40.07
N ASP A 899 65.95 70.45 -39.92
CA ASP A 899 66.82 70.01 -41.02
C ASP A 899 66.00 69.36 -42.15
N GLN A 900 64.98 68.54 -41.82
CA GLN A 900 64.05 67.97 -42.80
C GLN A 900 63.22 69.05 -43.54
N SER A 901 62.77 70.07 -42.81
CA SER A 901 61.98 71.18 -43.40
C SER A 901 62.81 72.00 -44.38
N LEU A 902 64.08 72.25 -44.05
CA LEU A 902 65.03 72.95 -44.93
C LEU A 902 65.38 72.10 -46.15
N GLU A 903 65.62 70.80 -45.98
CA GLU A 903 65.88 69.86 -47.08
C GLU A 903 64.68 69.78 -48.04
N PHE A 904 63.44 69.78 -47.51
CA PHE A 904 62.22 69.81 -48.31
C PHE A 904 62.11 71.10 -49.15
N LEU A 905 62.46 72.26 -48.57
CA LEU A 905 62.47 73.53 -49.30
C LEU A 905 63.47 73.50 -50.46
N ILE A 906 64.63 72.87 -50.26
CA ILE A 906 65.65 72.66 -51.31
C ILE A 906 65.13 71.71 -52.40
N GLN A 907 64.38 70.66 -52.05
CA GLN A 907 63.78 69.75 -53.03
C GLN A 907 62.70 70.40 -53.92
N LYS A 908 62.19 71.57 -53.56
CA LYS A 908 61.20 72.34 -54.34
C LYS A 908 61.83 73.47 -55.19
N GLU A 909 63.14 73.41 -55.42
CA GLU A 909 63.96 74.36 -56.18
C GLU A 909 63.27 74.91 -57.44
N GLU A 910 62.78 74.04 -58.33
CA GLU A 910 62.18 74.41 -59.62
C GLU A 910 60.92 75.29 -59.48
N ARG A 911 60.12 75.05 -58.43
CA ARG A 911 58.89 75.80 -58.17
C ARG A 911 59.16 77.15 -57.51
N ALA A 912 60.20 77.23 -56.69
CA ALA A 912 60.64 78.47 -56.07
C ALA A 912 61.38 79.39 -57.07
N ALA A 913 62.11 78.81 -58.03
CA ALA A 913 62.73 79.53 -59.15
C ALA A 913 61.73 80.38 -59.94
N GLN A 914 60.54 79.82 -60.20
CA GLN A 914 59.46 80.49 -60.93
C GLN A 914 58.90 81.71 -60.15
N LEU A 915 58.94 81.68 -58.81
CA LEU A 915 58.42 82.75 -57.96
C LEU A 915 59.37 83.94 -57.87
N ILE A 916 60.67 83.75 -58.11
CA ILE A 916 61.71 84.79 -58.09
C ILE A 916 61.66 85.69 -59.35
N ASN A 917 60.83 85.33 -60.35
CA ASN A 917 60.47 86.05 -61.56
C ASN A 917 61.34 87.27 -61.94
N PHE A 918 62.54 87.00 -62.44
CA PHE A 918 63.24 88.00 -63.24
C PHE A 918 62.38 88.24 -64.48
N LYS A 919 61.96 89.50 -64.71
CA LYS A 919 61.12 89.95 -65.83
C LYS A 919 61.75 89.71 -67.22
N LYS A 920 61.99 88.45 -67.53
CA LYS A 920 62.74 87.92 -68.65
C LYS A 920 62.10 88.36 -69.97
N ASP A 921 60.78 88.26 -70.05
CA ASP A 921 60.02 88.61 -71.25
C ASP A 921 60.07 90.12 -71.54
N GLU A 922 59.93 90.97 -70.51
CA GLU A 922 59.95 92.44 -70.67
C GLU A 922 61.35 92.96 -71.05
N ILE A 923 62.42 92.38 -70.48
CA ILE A 923 63.80 92.79 -70.80
C ILE A 923 64.16 92.39 -72.24
N ILE A 924 63.65 91.26 -72.73
CA ILE A 924 63.87 90.78 -74.11
C ILE A 924 63.09 91.63 -75.12
N GLU A 925 61.83 91.99 -74.85
CA GLU A 925 61.06 92.88 -75.74
C GLU A 925 61.73 94.26 -75.84
N ALA A 926 62.18 94.81 -74.73
CA ALA A 926 62.90 96.08 -74.69
C ALA A 926 64.24 96.06 -75.47
N GLU A 927 64.88 94.87 -75.61
CA GLU A 927 66.12 94.71 -76.38
C GLU A 927 65.87 94.49 -77.88
N LYS A 928 64.74 93.87 -78.26
CA LYS A 928 64.31 93.74 -79.67
C LYS A 928 63.93 95.10 -80.29
N GLU A 929 63.35 96.01 -79.52
CA GLU A 929 62.86 97.30 -80.04
C GLU A 929 63.97 98.35 -80.26
N LYS A 930 65.12 98.19 -79.62
CA LYS A 930 66.21 99.18 -79.62
C LYS A 930 66.89 99.31 -81.00
N LYS A 931 66.97 100.52 -81.55
CA LYS A 931 67.77 100.79 -82.78
C LYS A 931 69.26 100.59 -82.46
N GLY A 932 69.85 99.54 -83.03
CA GLY A 932 71.22 99.10 -82.73
C GLY A 932 71.33 98.01 -81.67
N GLY A 933 70.20 97.49 -81.17
CA GLY A 933 70.15 96.38 -80.22
C GLY A 933 70.66 95.07 -80.84
N LEU A 934 71.35 94.27 -80.01
CA LEU A 934 72.04 93.02 -80.42
C LEU A 934 71.14 92.04 -81.19
N LEU A 935 69.83 92.03 -80.89
CA LEU A 935 68.85 91.08 -81.44
C LEU A 935 68.22 91.52 -82.77
N LYS A 936 68.42 92.77 -83.23
CA LYS A 936 67.75 93.29 -84.43
C LYS A 936 68.53 93.01 -85.73
N ASN A 937 69.84 92.76 -85.65
CA ASN A 937 70.75 92.62 -86.80
C ASN A 937 71.68 91.38 -86.76
N THR A 938 71.37 90.36 -85.95
CA THR A 938 72.15 89.12 -85.88
C THR A 938 71.40 87.94 -86.52
N LEU A 939 72.12 87.05 -87.22
CA LEU A 939 71.59 85.84 -87.88
C LEU A 939 71.23 84.70 -86.89
N ILE A 940 71.30 84.95 -85.58
CA ILE A 940 71.00 83.98 -84.53
C ILE A 940 69.50 84.12 -84.20
N SER A 941 68.75 83.02 -84.29
CA SER A 941 67.31 83.04 -84.01
C SER A 941 67.03 83.38 -82.55
N GLY A 942 65.97 84.16 -82.28
CA GLY A 942 65.56 84.51 -80.92
C GLY A 942 65.31 83.29 -80.01
N ALA A 943 65.06 82.11 -80.59
CA ALA A 943 64.90 80.86 -79.86
C ALA A 943 66.21 80.35 -79.22
N ILE A 944 67.36 80.52 -79.87
CA ILE A 944 68.67 80.13 -79.30
C ILE A 944 69.01 81.04 -78.09
N TYR A 945 68.63 82.31 -78.17
CA TYR A 945 68.80 83.27 -77.10
C TYR A 945 67.87 82.99 -75.91
N MET A 946 66.62 82.62 -76.19
CA MET A 946 65.66 82.21 -75.14
C MET A 946 66.13 80.95 -74.41
N ALA A 947 66.60 79.94 -75.15
CA ALA A 947 67.13 78.71 -74.57
C ALA A 947 68.38 78.96 -73.70
N ASP A 948 69.30 79.84 -74.12
CA ASP A 948 70.45 80.23 -73.30
C ASP A 948 70.03 81.00 -72.03
N LEU A 949 68.94 81.77 -72.10
CA LEU A 949 68.43 82.53 -70.97
C LEU A 949 67.63 81.66 -69.99
N ASP A 950 66.92 80.62 -70.47
CA ASP A 950 66.35 79.57 -69.61
C ASP A 950 67.46 78.78 -68.91
N GLU A 951 68.49 78.37 -69.67
CA GLU A 951 69.68 77.71 -69.13
C GLU A 951 70.41 78.60 -68.10
N PHE A 952 70.43 79.92 -68.31
CA PHE A 952 70.99 80.88 -67.37
C PHE A 952 70.18 80.98 -66.08
N VAL A 953 68.86 81.13 -66.18
CA VAL A 953 67.98 81.22 -65.01
C VAL A 953 68.02 79.93 -64.19
N ASP A 954 68.04 78.76 -64.84
CA ASP A 954 68.16 77.46 -64.18
C ASP A 954 69.51 77.31 -63.45
N SER A 955 70.62 77.67 -64.09
CA SER A 955 71.95 77.63 -63.46
C SER A 955 72.11 78.63 -62.31
N VAL A 956 71.56 79.85 -62.46
CA VAL A 956 71.51 80.84 -61.37
C VAL A 956 70.69 80.29 -60.20
N THR A 957 69.52 79.71 -60.47
CA THR A 957 68.66 79.10 -59.45
C THR A 957 69.41 78.01 -58.68
N LYS A 958 70.04 77.07 -59.38
CA LYS A 958 70.88 76.02 -58.78
C LYS A 958 71.98 76.59 -57.90
N ARG A 959 72.62 77.66 -58.35
CA ARG A 959 73.67 78.34 -57.59
C ARG A 959 73.12 79.04 -56.35
N VAL A 960 71.97 79.72 -56.45
CA VAL A 960 71.29 80.37 -55.33
C VAL A 960 70.86 79.34 -54.29
N PHE A 961 70.16 78.27 -54.68
CA PHE A 961 69.71 77.24 -53.75
C PHE A 961 70.86 76.48 -53.10
N ARG A 962 71.95 76.25 -53.83
CA ARG A 962 73.17 75.70 -53.25
C ARG A 962 73.78 76.62 -52.19
N ARG A 963 73.93 77.92 -52.47
CA ARG A 963 74.43 78.90 -51.49
C ARG A 963 73.46 79.08 -50.33
N LEU A 964 72.15 79.03 -50.57
CA LEU A 964 71.16 79.04 -49.49
C LEU A 964 71.36 77.83 -48.55
N LYS A 965 71.58 76.64 -49.11
CA LYS A 965 71.85 75.42 -48.34
C LYS A 965 73.19 75.46 -47.60
N GLU A 966 74.26 75.80 -48.30
CA GLU A 966 75.64 75.64 -47.82
C GLU A 966 76.15 76.83 -47.01
N GLU A 967 75.59 78.02 -47.21
CA GLU A 967 76.03 79.27 -46.57
C GLU A 967 74.91 79.83 -45.68
N TYR A 968 73.78 80.24 -46.28
CA TYR A 968 72.75 81.02 -45.57
C TYR A 968 72.05 80.24 -44.45
N PHE A 969 71.53 79.04 -44.71
CA PHE A 969 70.82 78.24 -43.70
C PHE A 969 71.76 77.74 -42.60
N VAL A 970 73.04 77.53 -42.90
CA VAL A 970 74.05 77.17 -41.92
C VAL A 970 74.34 78.34 -40.99
N GLU A 971 74.53 79.55 -41.55
CA GLU A 971 74.81 80.75 -40.78
C GLU A 971 73.61 81.21 -39.94
N LYS A 972 72.39 81.08 -40.47
CA LYS A 972 71.15 81.52 -39.82
C LYS A 972 70.45 80.41 -39.03
N LYS A 973 71.08 79.24 -38.82
CA LYS A 973 70.45 78.05 -38.21
C LYS A 973 69.76 78.35 -36.88
N SER A 974 70.41 79.03 -35.94
CA SER A 974 69.80 79.37 -34.64
C SER A 974 68.60 80.32 -34.76
N LYS A 975 68.57 81.20 -35.78
CA LYS A 975 67.42 82.09 -36.02
C LYS A 975 66.23 81.30 -36.59
N LEU A 976 66.50 80.36 -37.50
CA LEU A 976 65.51 79.44 -38.07
C LEU A 976 64.96 78.45 -37.03
N GLU A 977 65.81 77.98 -36.12
CA GLU A 977 65.43 77.10 -35.00
C GLU A 977 64.53 77.84 -34.00
N ASN A 978 64.86 79.09 -33.65
CA ASN A 978 63.97 79.92 -32.83
C ASN A 978 62.63 80.18 -33.50
N LEU A 979 62.62 80.43 -34.82
CA LEU A 979 61.37 80.55 -35.58
C LEU A 979 60.56 79.25 -35.54
N TYR A 980 61.22 78.09 -35.69
CA TYR A 980 60.59 76.78 -35.60
C TYR A 980 60.00 76.51 -34.21
N LEU A 981 60.73 76.82 -33.14
CA LEU A 981 60.26 76.68 -31.76
C LEU A 981 59.11 77.64 -31.44
N ASP A 982 59.17 78.89 -31.92
CA ASP A 982 58.13 79.90 -31.75
C ASP A 982 56.87 79.58 -32.59
N LEU A 983 57.04 78.90 -33.73
CA LEU A 983 55.93 78.30 -34.48
C LEU A 983 55.30 77.13 -33.69
N ILE A 984 56.10 76.24 -33.10
CA ILE A 984 55.60 75.14 -32.24
C ILE A 984 54.89 75.67 -30.99
N GLU A 985 55.41 76.72 -30.37
CA GLU A 985 54.82 77.32 -29.17
C GLU A 985 53.48 77.99 -29.50
N ASN A 986 53.40 78.67 -30.65
CA ASN A 986 52.13 79.20 -31.16
C ASN A 986 51.14 78.10 -31.54
N VAL A 987 51.59 76.98 -32.11
CA VAL A 987 50.75 75.78 -32.32
C VAL A 987 50.20 75.29 -30.98
N GLY A 988 51.06 75.19 -29.95
CA GLY A 988 50.69 74.75 -28.62
C GLY A 988 49.62 75.63 -27.94
N ASN A 989 49.63 76.93 -28.25
CA ASN A 989 48.71 77.95 -27.74
C ASN A 989 47.48 78.19 -28.63
N SER A 990 47.46 77.71 -29.87
CA SER A 990 46.34 77.86 -30.80
C SER A 990 45.17 76.91 -30.48
N GLU A 991 43.97 77.20 -31.01
CA GLU A 991 42.73 76.39 -30.81
C GLU A 991 42.83 74.94 -31.32
N LEU A 992 43.94 74.58 -31.97
CA LEU A 992 44.31 73.26 -32.52
C LEU A 992 44.04 72.06 -31.60
N PHE A 993 43.93 72.29 -30.29
CA PHE A 993 43.67 71.25 -29.30
C PHE A 993 42.81 71.78 -28.15
N ASN A 994 41.68 72.43 -28.45
CA ASN A 994 40.77 73.00 -27.43
C ASN A 994 40.14 71.96 -26.46
N ARG A 995 40.42 70.67 -26.63
CA ARG A 995 40.17 69.66 -25.60
C ARG A 995 41.51 69.38 -24.92
N GLU A 996 41.59 69.69 -23.62
CA GLU A 996 42.75 69.35 -22.76
C GLU A 996 43.11 67.86 -22.80
N LYS A 997 42.24 67.00 -23.35
CA LYS A 997 42.37 65.55 -23.34
C LYS A 997 41.90 64.97 -24.67
N ILE A 998 42.76 64.16 -25.28
CA ILE A 998 42.39 63.32 -26.43
C ILE A 998 41.93 61.99 -25.85
N ASP A 999 40.79 61.49 -26.32
CA ASP A 999 40.26 60.20 -25.90
C ASP A 999 41.14 59.10 -26.49
N LEU A 1000 42.06 58.58 -25.68
CA LEU A 1000 42.96 57.49 -26.05
C LEU A 1000 42.17 56.23 -26.40
N GLY A 1001 41.00 56.05 -25.78
CA GLY A 1001 40.07 54.97 -26.10
C GLY A 1001 39.62 55.02 -27.55
N GLN A 1002 39.27 56.21 -28.06
CA GLN A 1002 38.90 56.39 -29.47
C GLN A 1002 40.05 56.14 -30.45
N LEU A 1003 41.27 56.53 -30.11
CA LEU A 1003 42.46 56.29 -30.94
C LEU A 1003 42.81 54.80 -31.02
N LEU A 1004 42.85 54.13 -29.87
CA LEU A 1004 43.13 52.70 -29.79
C LEU A 1004 42.01 51.88 -30.43
N ARG A 1005 40.75 52.32 -30.30
CA ARG A 1005 39.61 51.73 -31.02
C ARG A 1005 39.79 51.84 -32.54
N GLY A 1006 40.19 53.01 -33.05
CA GLY A 1006 40.49 53.19 -34.47
C GLY A 1006 41.60 52.26 -34.97
N LEU A 1007 42.67 52.13 -34.18
CA LEU A 1007 43.77 51.21 -34.47
C LEU A 1007 43.31 49.76 -34.52
N PHE A 1008 42.65 49.27 -33.46
CA PHE A 1008 42.25 47.86 -33.36
C PHE A 1008 41.07 47.50 -34.27
N ALA A 1009 40.28 48.48 -34.73
CA ALA A 1009 39.27 48.27 -35.75
C ALA A 1009 39.84 48.07 -37.17
N SER A 1010 41.11 48.45 -37.40
CA SER A 1010 41.79 48.17 -38.68
C SER A 1010 42.23 46.71 -38.76
N SER A 1011 42.32 46.14 -39.96
CA SER A 1011 42.79 44.76 -40.16
C SER A 1011 44.22 44.54 -39.63
N GLN A 1012 45.09 45.55 -39.78
CA GLN A 1012 46.47 45.50 -39.30
C GLN A 1012 46.55 45.61 -37.78
N GLY A 1013 45.73 46.46 -37.15
CA GLY A 1013 45.66 46.57 -35.70
C GLY A 1013 44.98 45.37 -35.02
N SER A 1014 43.97 44.76 -35.66
CA SER A 1014 43.37 43.51 -35.19
C SER A 1014 44.38 42.34 -35.20
N ASN A 1015 45.27 42.30 -36.20
CA ASN A 1015 46.36 41.32 -36.21
C ASN A 1015 47.40 41.63 -35.13
N LEU A 1016 47.77 42.91 -34.96
CA LEU A 1016 48.68 43.36 -33.90
C LEU A 1016 48.23 42.89 -32.52
N ILE A 1017 46.96 43.12 -32.15
CA ILE A 1017 46.46 42.73 -30.82
C ILE A 1017 46.46 41.20 -30.66
N THR A 1018 46.15 40.46 -31.72
CA THR A 1018 46.17 38.98 -31.70
C THR A 1018 47.57 38.43 -31.43
N GLU A 1019 48.59 38.95 -32.12
CA GLU A 1019 50.00 38.55 -31.91
C GLU A 1019 50.48 38.92 -30.51
N VAL A 1020 50.09 40.08 -30.00
CA VAL A 1020 50.43 40.51 -28.64
C VAL A 1020 49.83 39.57 -27.59
N LEU A 1021 48.58 39.13 -27.77
CA LEU A 1021 47.95 38.14 -26.89
C LEU A 1021 48.68 36.79 -26.94
N TYR A 1022 49.12 36.34 -28.12
CA TYR A 1022 49.94 35.12 -28.25
C TYR A 1022 51.27 35.23 -27.50
N LEU A 1023 51.98 36.35 -27.65
CA LEU A 1023 53.25 36.59 -26.95
C LEU A 1023 53.07 36.71 -25.43
N SER A 1024 51.88 37.10 -24.97
CA SER A 1024 51.53 37.31 -23.57
C SER A 1024 50.71 36.18 -22.93
N GLU A 1025 50.67 34.99 -23.54
CA GLU A 1025 49.83 33.86 -23.08
C GLU A 1025 50.02 33.53 -21.59
N ASN A 1026 51.28 33.51 -21.11
CA ASN A 1026 51.57 33.18 -19.71
C ASN A 1026 51.02 34.23 -18.73
N GLU A 1027 51.14 35.50 -19.08
CA GLU A 1027 50.67 36.63 -18.27
C GLU A 1027 49.15 36.66 -18.25
N ILE A 1028 48.51 36.43 -19.39
CA ILE A 1028 47.05 36.33 -19.53
C ILE A 1028 46.51 35.17 -18.69
N ASN A 1029 47.11 33.98 -18.78
CA ASN A 1029 46.69 32.82 -18.00
C ASN A 1029 46.78 33.08 -16.49
N LYS A 1030 47.86 33.72 -16.03
CA LYS A 1030 48.00 34.13 -14.63
C LYS A 1030 46.92 35.15 -14.23
N LEU A 1031 46.64 36.14 -15.07
CA LEU A 1031 45.59 37.13 -14.84
C LEU A 1031 44.21 36.48 -14.70
N LEU A 1032 43.85 35.58 -15.63
CA LEU A 1032 42.61 34.81 -15.57
C LEU A 1032 42.55 33.93 -14.32
N ASP A 1033 43.69 33.35 -13.90
CA ASP A 1033 43.77 32.51 -12.71
C ASP A 1033 43.47 33.22 -11.41
N GLN A 1034 44.02 34.42 -11.28
CA GLN A 1034 43.89 35.22 -10.09
C GLN A 1034 42.60 36.04 -10.08
N SER A 1035 42.06 36.43 -11.23
CA SER A 1035 40.95 37.39 -11.30
C SER A 1035 39.56 36.77 -11.45
N LEU A 1036 39.40 35.60 -12.10
CA LEU A 1036 38.08 34.98 -12.33
C LEU A 1036 37.67 34.01 -11.22
N LYS A 1037 36.35 33.87 -10.97
CA LYS A 1037 35.81 32.86 -10.06
C LYS A 1037 36.10 31.46 -10.59
N SER A 1038 36.28 30.53 -9.67
CA SER A 1038 36.40 29.09 -9.98
C SER A 1038 35.41 28.30 -9.13
N LYS A 1039 34.15 28.71 -9.16
CA LYS A 1039 33.04 28.05 -8.45
C LYS A 1039 32.29 27.09 -9.37
N ASN A 1040 31.72 26.04 -8.79
CA ASN A 1040 30.82 25.09 -9.45
C ASN A 1040 29.36 25.59 -9.50
N GLU A 1041 29.12 26.89 -9.31
CA GLU A 1041 27.80 27.50 -9.46
C GLU A 1041 27.52 27.72 -10.96
N ASP A 1042 26.36 27.28 -11.42
CA ASP A 1042 25.95 27.37 -12.83
C ASP A 1042 25.84 28.84 -13.28
N LEU A 1043 26.52 29.16 -14.39
CA LEU A 1043 26.57 30.50 -14.97
C LEU A 1043 25.74 30.59 -16.26
N PHE A 1044 25.75 29.54 -17.09
CA PHE A 1044 24.95 29.42 -18.31
C PHE A 1044 24.18 28.10 -18.31
N SER A 1045 22.97 28.09 -18.89
CA SER A 1045 22.20 26.86 -19.13
C SER A 1045 21.86 26.74 -20.61
N LEU A 1046 22.36 25.67 -21.25
CA LEU A 1046 22.29 25.46 -22.69
C LEU A 1046 21.58 24.15 -23.01
N GLU A 1047 20.95 24.11 -24.18
CA GLU A 1047 20.21 22.95 -24.65
C GLU A 1047 20.78 22.51 -26.00
N LEU A 1048 21.20 21.25 -26.08
CA LEU A 1048 21.80 20.62 -27.25
C LEU A 1048 20.81 19.63 -27.86
N GLU A 1049 20.35 19.92 -29.08
CA GLU A 1049 19.47 19.03 -29.82
C GLU A 1049 20.29 18.16 -30.80
N ILE A 1050 20.17 16.84 -30.69
CA ILE A 1050 20.83 15.88 -31.59
C ILE A 1050 19.76 15.03 -32.27
N LYS A 1051 19.79 14.99 -33.61
CA LYS A 1051 18.86 14.18 -34.43
C LYS A 1051 19.47 12.83 -34.78
N ALA A 1052 18.67 11.76 -34.65
CA ALA A 1052 19.11 10.39 -34.94
C ALA A 1052 19.67 10.24 -36.37
N ALA A 1053 19.02 10.88 -37.35
CA ALA A 1053 19.46 10.86 -38.74
C ALA A 1053 20.87 11.44 -38.93
N ASN A 1054 21.23 12.47 -38.16
CA ASN A 1054 22.54 13.11 -38.25
C ASN A 1054 23.62 12.21 -37.62
N ILE A 1055 23.31 11.54 -36.50
CA ILE A 1055 24.22 10.55 -35.88
C ILE A 1055 24.41 9.35 -36.81
N GLU A 1056 23.32 8.85 -37.41
CA GLU A 1056 23.35 7.72 -38.33
C GLU A 1056 24.16 8.04 -39.60
N TYR A 1057 23.98 9.24 -40.16
CA TYR A 1057 24.80 9.75 -41.26
C TYR A 1057 26.28 9.78 -40.87
N PHE A 1058 26.62 10.38 -39.73
CA PHE A 1058 27.99 10.53 -39.28
C PHE A 1058 28.68 9.17 -39.03
N ILE A 1059 27.98 8.22 -38.41
CA ILE A 1059 28.45 6.84 -38.25
C ILE A 1059 28.59 6.15 -39.60
N LYS A 1060 27.65 6.33 -40.53
CA LYS A 1060 27.69 5.64 -41.84
C LYS A 1060 28.84 6.13 -42.71
N GLU A 1061 29.01 7.44 -42.84
CA GLU A 1061 29.97 8.05 -43.76
C GLU A 1061 31.38 8.15 -43.17
N HIS A 1062 31.50 8.35 -41.86
CA HIS A 1062 32.79 8.60 -41.21
C HIS A 1062 33.28 7.47 -40.31
N LEU A 1063 32.64 6.31 -40.29
CA LEU A 1063 33.22 5.10 -39.70
C LEU A 1063 33.22 3.96 -40.72
N ASN A 1064 34.36 3.28 -40.87
CA ASN A 1064 34.44 2.12 -41.75
C ASN A 1064 33.77 0.88 -41.10
N LEU A 1065 33.56 -0.18 -41.88
CA LEU A 1065 32.87 -1.39 -41.40
C LEU A 1065 33.62 -2.05 -40.22
N GLU A 1066 34.95 -2.03 -40.22
CA GLU A 1066 35.75 -2.59 -39.13
C GLU A 1066 35.56 -1.79 -37.83
N GLN A 1067 35.63 -0.46 -37.89
CA GLN A 1067 35.38 0.44 -36.76
C GLN A 1067 33.95 0.26 -36.22
N LYS A 1068 32.95 0.18 -37.10
CA LYS A 1068 31.55 -0.12 -36.73
C LYS A 1068 31.41 -1.45 -35.99
N LEU A 1069 32.03 -2.51 -36.50
CA LEU A 1069 32.03 -3.82 -35.87
C LEU A 1069 32.79 -3.82 -34.53
N GLN A 1070 33.90 -3.09 -34.44
CA GLN A 1070 34.67 -2.96 -33.19
C GLN A 1070 33.88 -2.17 -32.12
N LEU A 1071 33.16 -1.11 -32.51
CA LEU A 1071 32.24 -0.41 -31.60
C LEU A 1071 31.12 -1.31 -31.13
N LEU A 1072 30.49 -2.06 -32.04
CA LEU A 1072 29.45 -3.03 -31.68
C LEU A 1072 29.98 -4.15 -30.76
N LEU A 1073 31.20 -4.62 -30.98
CA LEU A 1073 31.85 -5.63 -30.13
C LEU A 1073 32.18 -5.08 -28.75
N LYS A 1074 32.73 -3.86 -28.66
CA LYS A 1074 32.98 -3.21 -27.36
C LYS A 1074 31.70 -2.94 -26.60
N LEU A 1075 30.66 -2.45 -27.28
CA LEU A 1075 29.35 -2.26 -26.66
C LEU A 1075 28.71 -3.59 -26.24
N LYS A 1076 28.90 -4.67 -27.02
CA LYS A 1076 28.48 -6.01 -26.64
C LYS A 1076 29.19 -6.50 -25.39
N ASN A 1077 30.50 -6.24 -25.26
CA ASN A 1077 31.28 -6.60 -24.07
C ASN A 1077 30.84 -5.80 -22.85
N PHE A 1078 30.55 -4.50 -23.02
CA PHE A 1078 29.95 -3.66 -21.99
C PHE A 1078 28.61 -4.22 -21.50
N LEU A 1079 27.79 -4.75 -22.42
CA LEU A 1079 26.52 -5.41 -22.11
C LEU A 1079 26.67 -6.90 -21.73
N ALA A 1080 27.84 -7.32 -21.24
CA ALA A 1080 28.03 -8.69 -20.77
C ALA A 1080 27.12 -8.99 -19.57
N GLU A 1081 26.57 -10.20 -19.51
CA GLU A 1081 25.62 -10.61 -18.48
C GLU A 1081 26.13 -10.37 -17.05
N ASN A 1082 27.40 -10.66 -16.78
CA ASN A 1082 28.00 -10.48 -15.46
C ASN A 1082 28.05 -9.00 -15.05
N LEU A 1083 28.36 -8.09 -15.98
CA LEU A 1083 28.41 -6.65 -15.72
C LEU A 1083 26.99 -6.11 -15.46
N ILE A 1084 26.02 -6.48 -16.31
CA ILE A 1084 24.62 -6.07 -16.14
C ILE A 1084 24.05 -6.59 -14.82
N LYS A 1085 24.31 -7.85 -14.48
CA LYS A 1085 23.84 -8.46 -13.23
C LYS A 1085 24.37 -7.71 -12.01
N ALA A 1086 25.69 -7.47 -11.95
CA ALA A 1086 26.31 -6.74 -10.85
C ALA A 1086 25.74 -5.32 -10.70
N GLU A 1087 25.51 -4.65 -11.83
CA GLU A 1087 24.95 -3.29 -11.85
C GLU A 1087 23.49 -3.25 -11.39
N MET A 1088 22.67 -4.21 -11.83
CA MET A 1088 21.30 -4.34 -11.34
C MET A 1088 21.25 -4.65 -9.84
N GLU A 1089 22.10 -5.55 -9.35
CA GLU A 1089 22.23 -5.86 -7.92
C GLU A 1089 22.63 -4.62 -7.11
N GLN A 1090 23.63 -3.87 -7.59
CA GLN A 1090 24.06 -2.61 -6.99
C GLN A 1090 22.90 -1.59 -6.96
N LEU A 1091 22.24 -1.36 -8.09
CA LEU A 1091 21.13 -0.41 -8.19
C LEU A 1091 19.98 -0.78 -7.23
N LEU A 1092 19.57 -2.05 -7.22
CA LEU A 1092 18.49 -2.55 -6.37
C LEU A 1092 18.82 -2.53 -4.87
N SER A 1093 20.11 -2.55 -4.52
CA SER A 1093 20.55 -2.34 -3.13
C SER A 1093 20.38 -0.89 -2.67
N GLN A 1094 20.46 0.07 -3.60
CA GLN A 1094 20.45 1.51 -3.31
C GLN A 1094 19.07 2.17 -3.50
N VAL A 1095 18.08 1.46 -4.07
CA VAL A 1095 16.73 1.97 -4.33
C VAL A 1095 15.79 1.43 -3.26
N GLU A 1096 14.88 2.28 -2.77
CA GLU A 1096 13.98 1.95 -1.66
C GLU A 1096 12.71 1.21 -2.13
N LEU A 1097 12.47 1.14 -3.44
CA LEU A 1097 11.33 0.52 -4.15
C LEU A 1097 9.97 0.84 -3.48
N LYS A 1098 9.81 2.08 -3.02
CA LYS A 1098 8.57 2.57 -2.38
C LYS A 1098 7.38 2.49 -3.34
N GLY A 1099 7.59 2.85 -4.61
CA GLY A 1099 6.54 2.73 -5.64
C GLY A 1099 6.08 1.29 -5.86
N VAL A 1100 7.03 0.34 -5.87
CA VAL A 1100 6.73 -1.10 -5.97
C VAL A 1100 5.94 -1.59 -4.77
N ASN A 1101 6.39 -1.25 -3.57
CA ASN A 1101 5.72 -1.61 -2.32
C ASN A 1101 4.27 -1.09 -2.29
N GLN A 1102 4.04 0.17 -2.68
CA GLN A 1102 2.70 0.76 -2.68
C GLN A 1102 1.77 0.08 -3.68
N GLU A 1103 2.26 -0.19 -4.89
CA GLU A 1103 1.44 -0.79 -5.94
C GLU A 1103 1.11 -2.26 -5.64
N LEU A 1104 2.06 -3.04 -5.12
CA LEU A 1104 1.81 -4.41 -4.68
C LEU A 1104 0.79 -4.43 -3.53
N LYS A 1105 0.94 -3.55 -2.52
CA LYS A 1105 -0.05 -3.41 -1.43
C LYS A 1105 -1.46 -3.12 -1.94
N ARG A 1106 -1.58 -2.28 -2.99
CA ARG A 1106 -2.86 -1.95 -3.62
C ARG A 1106 -3.47 -3.15 -4.33
N LEU A 1107 -2.69 -3.88 -5.12
CA LEU A 1107 -3.15 -5.08 -5.83
C LEU A 1107 -3.66 -6.16 -4.87
N PHE A 1108 -2.93 -6.42 -3.79
CA PHE A 1108 -3.35 -7.41 -2.79
C PHE A 1108 -4.61 -7.00 -2.01
N LYS A 1109 -4.90 -5.70 -1.90
CA LYS A 1109 -6.10 -5.20 -1.22
C LYS A 1109 -7.38 -5.37 -2.04
N GLU A 1110 -7.26 -5.36 -3.36
CA GLU A 1110 -8.39 -5.44 -4.29
C GLU A 1110 -8.65 -6.89 -4.77
N LEU A 1111 -7.80 -7.85 -4.35
CA LEU A 1111 -7.96 -9.27 -4.66
C LEU A 1111 -9.05 -9.93 -3.81
N GLU A 1112 -10.07 -10.48 -4.46
CA GLU A 1112 -11.03 -11.41 -3.86
C GLU A 1112 -10.47 -12.84 -3.89
N LEU A 1113 -10.09 -13.36 -2.72
CA LEU A 1113 -9.36 -14.62 -2.60
C LEU A 1113 -10.24 -15.88 -2.58
N ILE A 1114 -11.51 -15.76 -2.21
CA ILE A 1114 -12.48 -16.87 -2.23
C ILE A 1114 -13.69 -16.44 -3.05
N SER A 1115 -13.82 -16.95 -4.27
CA SER A 1115 -15.03 -16.79 -5.09
C SER A 1115 -15.53 -18.17 -5.51
N SER A 1116 -16.85 -18.32 -5.68
CA SER A 1116 -17.49 -19.51 -6.27
C SER A 1116 -16.84 -19.95 -7.57
N ASP A 1117 -16.26 -19.00 -8.31
CA ASP A 1117 -15.70 -19.22 -9.65
C ASP A 1117 -14.36 -19.97 -9.64
N LEU A 1118 -13.75 -20.20 -8.46
CA LEU A 1118 -12.45 -20.87 -8.31
C LEU A 1118 -12.54 -22.40 -8.21
N LEU A 1119 -13.70 -22.93 -7.85
CA LEU A 1119 -13.94 -24.36 -7.64
C LEU A 1119 -15.19 -24.76 -8.41
N ASP A 1120 -15.05 -25.71 -9.34
CA ASP A 1120 -16.23 -26.29 -9.96
C ASP A 1120 -17.01 -27.18 -8.96
N GLU A 1121 -18.28 -27.43 -9.23
CA GLU A 1121 -19.18 -28.20 -8.34
C GLU A 1121 -18.65 -29.62 -8.07
N GLN A 1122 -17.92 -30.23 -9.01
CA GLN A 1122 -17.35 -31.57 -8.83
C GLN A 1122 -16.13 -31.53 -7.90
N GLN A 1123 -15.24 -30.54 -8.06
CA GLN A 1123 -14.09 -30.32 -7.20
C GLN A 1123 -14.52 -30.02 -5.77
N PHE A 1124 -15.52 -29.16 -5.60
CA PHE A 1124 -16.06 -28.84 -4.28
C PHE A 1124 -16.63 -30.08 -3.59
N LYS A 1125 -17.46 -30.86 -4.29
CA LYS A 1125 -18.01 -32.11 -3.75
C LYS A 1125 -16.93 -33.12 -3.38
N LYS A 1126 -15.84 -33.19 -4.15
CA LYS A 1126 -14.70 -34.05 -3.86
C LYS A 1126 -13.96 -33.61 -2.59
N ILE A 1127 -13.76 -32.31 -2.39
CA ILE A 1127 -13.19 -31.75 -1.16
C ILE A 1127 -14.05 -32.11 0.06
N LEU A 1128 -15.37 -31.94 -0.04
CA LEU A 1128 -16.30 -32.30 1.05
C LEU A 1128 -16.26 -33.80 1.38
N ASN A 1129 -16.20 -34.66 0.35
CA ASN A 1129 -16.03 -36.10 0.56
C ASN A 1129 -14.71 -36.43 1.25
N ASN A 1130 -13.61 -35.79 0.84
CA ASN A 1130 -12.30 -36.01 1.44
C ASN A 1130 -12.25 -35.53 2.90
N ILE A 1131 -12.90 -34.40 3.23
CA ILE A 1131 -13.06 -33.93 4.62
C ILE A 1131 -13.88 -34.95 5.44
N SER A 1132 -14.98 -35.47 4.88
CA SER A 1132 -15.79 -36.52 5.51
C SER A 1132 -14.97 -37.79 5.77
N GLU A 1133 -14.16 -38.22 4.81
CA GLU A 1133 -13.25 -39.36 4.97
C GLU A 1133 -12.17 -39.09 6.02
N LEU A 1134 -11.61 -37.88 6.06
CA LEU A 1134 -10.61 -37.46 7.05
C LEU A 1134 -11.19 -37.49 8.47
N ILE A 1135 -12.38 -36.94 8.69
CA ILE A 1135 -13.09 -36.95 9.98
C ILE A 1135 -13.39 -38.39 10.46
N LYS A 1136 -13.47 -39.35 9.54
CA LYS A 1136 -13.67 -40.78 9.83
C LYS A 1136 -12.37 -41.56 10.06
N GLU A 1137 -11.20 -40.94 9.91
CA GLU A 1137 -9.93 -41.59 10.27
C GLU A 1137 -9.93 -41.93 11.77
N PRO A 1138 -9.54 -43.15 12.19
CA PRO A 1138 -9.79 -43.62 13.55
C PRO A 1138 -9.23 -42.73 14.67
N GLU A 1139 -8.05 -42.14 14.47
CA GLU A 1139 -7.41 -41.28 15.48
C GLU A 1139 -8.10 -39.92 15.57
N LEU A 1140 -8.37 -39.27 14.43
CA LEU A 1140 -9.05 -37.98 14.39
C LEU A 1140 -10.52 -38.12 14.84
N ASN A 1141 -11.22 -39.15 14.38
CA ASN A 1141 -12.59 -39.43 14.74
C ASN A 1141 -12.76 -39.61 16.26
N LYS A 1142 -11.88 -40.42 16.86
CA LYS A 1142 -11.89 -40.63 18.30
C LYS A 1142 -11.62 -39.32 19.05
N MET A 1143 -10.64 -38.54 18.61
CA MET A 1143 -10.34 -37.25 19.23
C MET A 1143 -11.53 -36.29 19.18
N ILE A 1144 -12.20 -36.17 18.01
CA ILE A 1144 -13.40 -35.33 17.85
C ILE A 1144 -14.53 -35.81 18.77
N LEU A 1145 -14.75 -37.12 18.88
CA LEU A 1145 -15.78 -37.69 19.76
C LEU A 1145 -15.48 -37.44 21.25
N ASP A 1146 -14.24 -37.70 21.69
CA ASP A 1146 -13.81 -37.48 23.07
C ASP A 1146 -13.97 -36.00 23.45
N GLU A 1147 -13.58 -35.08 22.56
CA GLU A 1147 -13.71 -33.64 22.77
C GLU A 1147 -15.17 -33.17 22.77
N ALA A 1148 -15.97 -33.61 21.79
CA ALA A 1148 -17.39 -33.26 21.73
C ALA A 1148 -18.16 -33.79 22.95
N ALA A 1149 -17.82 -34.96 23.48
CA ALA A 1149 -18.43 -35.48 24.71
C ALA A 1149 -18.04 -34.63 25.94
N ALA A 1150 -16.80 -34.17 26.02
CA ALA A 1150 -16.35 -33.25 27.06
C ALA A 1150 -17.10 -31.90 26.97
N ASP A 1151 -17.23 -31.35 25.77
CA ASP A 1151 -17.95 -30.11 25.49
C ASP A 1151 -19.44 -30.21 25.82
N ILE A 1152 -20.09 -31.34 25.51
CA ILE A 1152 -21.49 -31.59 25.87
C ILE A 1152 -21.67 -31.63 27.39
N THR A 1153 -20.71 -32.23 28.10
CA THR A 1153 -20.73 -32.29 29.57
C THR A 1153 -20.58 -30.90 30.18
N ALA A 1154 -19.57 -30.14 29.74
CA ALA A 1154 -19.32 -28.78 30.20
C ALA A 1154 -20.47 -27.83 29.81
N GLY A 1155 -21.03 -28.00 28.62
CA GLY A 1155 -22.20 -27.27 28.15
C GLY A 1155 -23.43 -27.56 29.00
N ALA A 1156 -23.67 -28.82 29.38
CA ALA A 1156 -24.76 -29.19 30.28
C ALA A 1156 -24.62 -28.54 31.66
N GLU A 1157 -23.41 -28.53 32.24
CA GLU A 1157 -23.12 -27.82 33.50
C GLU A 1157 -23.36 -26.31 33.39
N PHE A 1158 -22.91 -25.69 32.28
CA PHE A 1158 -23.14 -24.27 32.04
C PHE A 1158 -24.62 -23.93 31.90
N LEU A 1159 -25.38 -24.73 31.16
CA LEU A 1159 -26.83 -24.53 31.00
C LEU A 1159 -27.59 -24.82 32.31
N GLU A 1160 -27.11 -25.78 33.10
CA GLU A 1160 -27.64 -26.04 34.44
C GLU A 1160 -27.57 -24.79 35.31
N GLU A 1161 -26.52 -23.97 35.21
CA GLU A 1161 -26.41 -22.72 35.97
C GLU A 1161 -27.13 -21.52 35.35
N ASN A 1162 -27.18 -21.42 34.02
CA ASN A 1162 -27.51 -20.16 33.32
C ASN A 1162 -28.81 -20.18 32.50
N LEU A 1163 -29.38 -21.36 32.18
CA LEU A 1163 -30.53 -21.47 31.29
C LEU A 1163 -31.84 -21.02 31.95
N GLU A 1164 -32.61 -20.17 31.27
CA GLU A 1164 -33.92 -19.72 31.74
C GLU A 1164 -34.93 -20.87 31.77
N ARG A 1165 -35.52 -21.13 32.94
CA ARG A 1165 -36.33 -22.34 33.20
C ARG A 1165 -37.67 -22.37 32.47
N GLU A 1166 -38.15 -21.25 31.96
CA GLU A 1166 -39.43 -21.17 31.23
C GLU A 1166 -39.44 -22.07 30.00
N SER A 1167 -38.32 -22.18 29.27
CA SER A 1167 -38.19 -23.11 28.14
C SER A 1167 -38.29 -24.57 28.59
N LEU A 1168 -37.60 -24.95 29.67
CA LEU A 1168 -37.62 -26.33 30.19
C LEU A 1168 -39.00 -26.71 30.69
N LYS A 1169 -39.67 -25.81 31.42
CA LYS A 1169 -41.04 -26.02 31.89
C LYS A 1169 -42.00 -26.27 30.72
N TYR A 1170 -41.90 -25.46 29.67
CA TYR A 1170 -42.71 -25.59 28.46
C TYR A 1170 -42.48 -26.91 27.73
N LEU A 1171 -41.20 -27.28 27.52
CA LEU A 1171 -40.84 -28.55 26.87
C LEU A 1171 -41.26 -29.76 27.72
N LEU A 1172 -41.08 -29.68 29.04
CA LEU A 1172 -41.50 -30.71 29.98
C LEU A 1172 -43.01 -30.87 30.00
N GLU A 1173 -43.77 -29.79 29.91
CA GLU A 1173 -45.23 -29.84 29.78
C GLU A 1173 -45.67 -30.58 28.51
N LEU A 1174 -45.05 -30.30 27.36
CA LEU A 1174 -45.32 -31.03 26.11
C LEU A 1174 -44.94 -32.51 26.23
N PHE A 1175 -43.82 -32.83 26.88
CA PHE A 1175 -43.34 -34.18 27.12
C PHE A 1175 -44.31 -34.96 28.02
N ILE A 1176 -44.72 -34.39 29.16
CA ILE A 1176 -45.66 -34.99 30.10
C ILE A 1176 -47.00 -35.26 29.42
N GLU A 1177 -47.56 -34.28 28.71
CA GLU A 1177 -48.85 -34.43 28.05
C GLU A 1177 -48.83 -35.49 26.95
N SER A 1178 -47.71 -35.61 26.24
CA SER A 1178 -47.47 -36.68 25.27
C SER A 1178 -47.35 -38.05 25.94
N GLY A 1179 -46.65 -38.12 27.08
CA GLY A 1179 -46.51 -39.33 27.88
C GLY A 1179 -47.86 -39.81 28.42
N VAL A 1180 -48.66 -38.91 28.99
CA VAL A 1180 -50.01 -39.20 29.51
C VAL A 1180 -50.92 -39.74 28.40
N ASP A 1181 -50.87 -39.18 27.19
CA ASP A 1181 -51.64 -39.71 26.06
C ASP A 1181 -51.23 -41.13 25.68
N SER A 1182 -49.92 -41.40 25.68
CA SER A 1182 -49.40 -42.74 25.36
C SER A 1182 -49.77 -43.76 26.42
N PHE A 1183 -49.54 -43.43 27.70
CA PHE A 1183 -49.90 -44.29 28.82
C PHE A 1183 -51.40 -44.54 28.87
N LYS A 1184 -52.24 -43.53 28.58
CA LYS A 1184 -53.68 -43.71 28.48
C LYS A 1184 -54.05 -44.72 27.37
N ALA A 1185 -53.47 -44.58 26.19
CA ALA A 1185 -53.76 -45.46 25.06
C ALA A 1185 -53.32 -46.91 25.31
N ASN A 1186 -52.24 -47.10 26.09
CA ASN A 1186 -51.67 -48.40 26.41
C ASN A 1186 -52.10 -48.96 27.79
N SER A 1187 -52.89 -48.20 28.56
CA SER A 1187 -53.22 -48.49 29.97
C SER A 1187 -53.93 -49.84 30.19
N GLU A 1188 -54.85 -50.23 29.32
CA GLU A 1188 -55.57 -51.50 29.44
C GLU A 1188 -54.62 -52.69 29.28
N ALA A 1189 -53.69 -52.61 28.33
CA ALA A 1189 -52.68 -53.65 28.10
C ALA A 1189 -51.68 -53.74 29.25
N LEU A 1190 -51.23 -52.58 29.76
CA LEU A 1190 -50.33 -52.48 30.91
C LEU A 1190 -50.96 -53.06 32.18
N LEU A 1191 -52.24 -52.78 32.46
CA LEU A 1191 -52.91 -53.27 33.66
C LEU A 1191 -53.18 -54.79 33.56
N LYS A 1192 -53.51 -55.30 32.37
CA LYS A 1192 -53.71 -56.74 32.14
C LYS A 1192 -52.43 -57.55 32.33
N SER A 1193 -51.27 -57.02 31.93
CA SER A 1193 -50.00 -57.73 32.07
C SER A 1193 -49.51 -57.87 33.52
N LEU A 1194 -50.13 -57.18 34.48
CA LEU A 1194 -49.84 -57.32 35.92
C LEU A 1194 -50.53 -58.52 36.58
N GLU A 1195 -51.37 -59.28 35.85
CA GLU A 1195 -52.13 -60.44 36.36
C GLU A 1195 -52.72 -60.23 37.78
N LEU A 1196 -53.31 -59.06 38.06
CA LEU A 1196 -53.65 -58.61 39.42
C LEU A 1196 -54.44 -59.62 40.25
N LYS A 1197 -55.33 -60.40 39.62
CA LYS A 1197 -56.07 -61.49 40.26
C LYS A 1197 -55.15 -62.60 40.78
N LYS A 1198 -54.16 -63.00 39.99
CA LYS A 1198 -53.20 -64.03 40.35
C LYS A 1198 -52.26 -63.52 41.44
N LEU A 1199 -51.74 -62.30 41.29
CA LEU A 1199 -50.89 -61.64 42.28
C LEU A 1199 -51.60 -61.59 43.65
N THR A 1200 -52.81 -61.02 43.69
CA THR A 1200 -53.63 -60.94 44.90
C THR A 1200 -53.89 -62.33 45.50
N ALA A 1201 -54.22 -63.32 44.67
CA ALA A 1201 -54.49 -64.68 45.15
C ALA A 1201 -53.22 -65.36 45.70
N GLU A 1202 -52.04 -65.05 45.16
CA GLU A 1202 -50.76 -65.56 45.66
C GLU A 1202 -50.40 -64.92 47.01
N GLU A 1203 -50.56 -63.61 47.16
CA GLU A 1203 -50.33 -62.93 48.44
C GLU A 1203 -51.25 -63.46 49.54
N VAL A 1204 -52.55 -63.61 49.26
CA VAL A 1204 -53.49 -64.19 50.23
C VAL A 1204 -53.17 -65.67 50.56
N ARG A 1205 -52.53 -66.42 49.65
CA ARG A 1205 -52.11 -67.80 49.92
C ARG A 1205 -50.83 -67.89 50.75
N LYS A 1206 -49.96 -66.88 50.67
CA LYS A 1206 -48.76 -66.75 51.51
C LYS A 1206 -49.15 -66.47 52.96
N MET A 1207 -50.28 -65.79 53.17
CA MET A 1207 -50.77 -65.46 54.50
C MET A 1207 -51.10 -66.71 55.34
N ASP A 1208 -50.66 -66.68 56.59
CA ASP A 1208 -51.05 -67.68 57.57
C ASP A 1208 -52.53 -67.49 58.00
N PRO A 1209 -53.18 -68.46 58.64
CA PRO A 1209 -54.59 -68.35 58.96
C PRO A 1209 -54.91 -67.27 60.02
N ALA A 1210 -53.94 -66.81 60.81
CA ALA A 1210 -54.10 -65.69 61.73
C ALA A 1210 -54.01 -64.36 60.97
N GLU A 1211 -53.08 -64.23 60.02
CA GLU A 1211 -52.98 -63.09 59.11
C GLU A 1211 -54.25 -62.95 58.26
N ILE A 1212 -54.83 -64.05 57.78
CA ILE A 1212 -56.12 -64.02 57.06
C ILE A 1212 -57.27 -63.56 57.97
N GLU A 1213 -57.26 -63.92 59.26
CA GLU A 1213 -58.24 -63.42 60.23
C GLU A 1213 -58.08 -61.92 60.47
N GLU A 1214 -56.85 -61.43 60.60
CA GLU A 1214 -56.54 -60.01 60.74
C GLU A 1214 -56.95 -59.18 59.51
N VAL A 1215 -56.65 -59.68 58.30
CA VAL A 1215 -57.13 -59.11 57.03
C VAL A 1215 -58.66 -59.04 57.05
N PHE A 1216 -59.35 -60.12 57.43
CA PHE A 1216 -60.82 -60.12 57.48
C PHE A 1216 -61.38 -59.18 58.55
N ASP A 1217 -60.76 -59.09 59.73
CA ASP A 1217 -61.18 -58.20 60.79
C ASP A 1217 -60.97 -56.73 60.43
N SER A 1218 -59.92 -56.41 59.66
CA SER A 1218 -59.59 -55.02 59.29
C SER A 1218 -60.67 -54.36 58.41
N PHE A 1219 -61.30 -55.10 57.50
CA PHE A 1219 -62.40 -54.56 56.67
C PHE A 1219 -63.80 -55.05 57.07
N ALA A 1220 -63.92 -56.20 57.75
CA ALA A 1220 -65.21 -56.82 58.10
C ALA A 1220 -65.48 -57.06 59.60
N GLY A 1221 -64.56 -56.67 60.48
CA GLY A 1221 -64.70 -56.84 61.94
C GLY A 1221 -65.97 -56.19 62.52
N ARG A 1222 -66.38 -55.03 61.99
CA ARG A 1222 -67.65 -54.37 62.39
C ARG A 1222 -68.88 -55.20 62.00
N TYR A 1223 -68.86 -55.88 60.84
CA TYR A 1223 -69.94 -56.77 60.43
C TYR A 1223 -70.02 -58.00 61.35
N PHE A 1224 -68.87 -58.54 61.77
CA PHE A 1224 -68.84 -59.61 62.76
C PHE A 1224 -69.38 -59.20 64.13
N ALA A 1225 -69.10 -57.98 64.59
CA ALA A 1225 -69.68 -57.46 65.82
C ALA A 1225 -71.23 -57.40 65.75
N HIS A 1226 -71.78 -56.94 64.61
CA HIS A 1226 -73.22 -56.93 64.38
C HIS A 1226 -73.81 -58.36 64.31
N LEU A 1227 -73.14 -59.27 63.61
CA LEU A 1227 -73.56 -60.68 63.58
C LEU A 1227 -73.63 -61.26 65.00
N LYS A 1228 -72.59 -61.09 65.83
CA LYS A 1228 -72.59 -61.54 67.23
C LYS A 1228 -73.83 -61.03 67.98
N GLN A 1229 -74.16 -59.74 67.85
CA GLN A 1229 -75.34 -59.14 68.50
C GLN A 1229 -76.67 -59.74 68.01
N TYR A 1230 -76.82 -60.01 66.71
CA TYR A 1230 -78.02 -60.63 66.14
C TYR A 1230 -78.28 -62.05 66.66
N GLY A 1231 -77.31 -62.71 67.30
CA GLY A 1231 -77.56 -63.99 67.98
C GLY A 1231 -78.63 -63.92 69.09
N TRP A 1232 -78.85 -62.74 69.69
CA TRP A 1232 -79.92 -62.53 70.68
C TRP A 1232 -81.33 -62.77 70.13
N PHE A 1233 -81.52 -62.70 68.81
CA PHE A 1233 -82.79 -63.04 68.17
C PHE A 1233 -83.19 -64.51 68.37
N GLY A 1234 -82.28 -65.38 68.80
CA GLY A 1234 -82.60 -66.73 69.28
C GLY A 1234 -83.65 -66.75 70.40
N GLY A 1235 -83.78 -65.66 71.17
CA GLY A 1235 -84.83 -65.50 72.18
C GLY A 1235 -86.24 -65.44 71.59
N ILE A 1236 -86.41 -64.88 70.38
CA ILE A 1236 -87.70 -64.87 69.67
C ILE A 1236 -88.12 -66.30 69.30
N PHE A 1237 -87.16 -67.10 68.83
CA PHE A 1237 -87.40 -68.50 68.51
C PHE A 1237 -87.64 -69.35 69.77
N GLY A 1238 -86.94 -69.05 70.88
CA GLY A 1238 -87.20 -69.65 72.18
C GLY A 1238 -88.61 -69.36 72.69
N LEU A 1239 -89.11 -68.13 72.52
CA LEU A 1239 -90.49 -67.76 72.82
C LEU A 1239 -91.49 -68.51 71.94
N LEU A 1240 -91.24 -68.60 70.63
CA LEU A 1240 -92.06 -69.36 69.68
C LEU A 1240 -92.11 -70.84 70.03
N GLN A 1241 -90.97 -71.44 70.39
CA GLN A 1241 -90.87 -72.84 70.79
C GLN A 1241 -91.69 -73.10 72.06
N LEU A 1242 -91.63 -72.20 73.05
CA LEU A 1242 -92.42 -72.30 74.26
C LEU A 1242 -93.91 -72.12 74.00
N LEU A 1243 -94.28 -71.19 73.12
CA LEU A 1243 -95.66 -71.00 72.65
C LEU A 1243 -96.20 -72.29 72.02
N ILE A 1244 -95.44 -72.90 71.10
CA ILE A 1244 -95.80 -74.16 70.46
C ILE A 1244 -95.91 -75.29 71.50
N ARG A 1245 -94.98 -75.38 72.46
CA ARG A 1245 -94.99 -76.37 73.56
C ARG A 1245 -96.10 -76.14 74.59
N THR A 1246 -96.68 -74.93 74.66
CA THR A 1246 -97.82 -74.62 75.54
C THR A 1246 -99.16 -74.90 74.83
N ILE A 1247 -99.16 -74.86 73.50
CA ILE A 1247 -100.35 -75.14 72.66
C ILE A 1247 -100.54 -76.65 72.46
N ILE A 1248 -99.44 -77.42 72.40
CA ILE A 1248 -99.40 -78.90 72.32
C ILE A 1248 -99.44 -79.48 73.73
#